data_AF-A0A934WSA5-F1
#
_entry.id   AF-A0A934WSA5-F1
#
_cell.length_a   1.000
_cell.length_b   1.000
_cell.length_c   1.000
_cell.angle_alpha   90.00
_cell.angle_beta   90.00
_cell.angle_gamma   90.00
#
_symmetry.space_group_name_H-M   'P 1'
#
loop_
_entity.id
_entity.type
_entity.pdbx_description
1 polymer ?
#
loop_
_entity_poly.entity_id
_entity_poly.type
_entity_poly.pdbx_seq_one_letter_code
_entity_poly.pdbx_strand_id
1 'polypeptide(L)'
;MKRRIDLITAILLVVSVLISMFLCAYPTASAAESDEADIGAAVEEELADTGYAHRAISLDGIPNVSDTNVKAGVRHIYLNKNTVYLKINERFLLNVTDAYSHTVNARAEFTSSDSTVAQVNNTGYVFAKKNGSAKISVYDSVSGENLSCTVYVGEEYAPTEKPTVAPTDEPTDPPAPTQKPTQKPTAAPTQPPTQAPTTAPKPTSAPETLSLSASSATVYTGNYYHLKATSNVSVSFRSSNTSVATVNSSGIVTAVKAGTATITASTSTKSATCTITVRNGSSVNLSHKTCSVDRFMTIMLKSTTSGVTWSSSDTSVATVGNEKGYGLVYGVKAGTAVITVQTSSGAATCLVTVESSYPVQFAYTSPNCAAKNQNVTLICVTDTMRTAVRFAVDMGSTTRYVDATSKVKEGNTYVWKGTTSFSSAGTYDVKAYSEFENQPGWYSCKDGETTAYVTNSNNMTTTVNARRRASDDLIDLIATFEGFSPTVYIDPITHDDPTLGYGVLVFTGDKFYNNLTKTQAYAYLVQNVNNAGYTSDVNYFLMDNDVEFNQQQFDALVCFTYNNGTGPLFYDDELIDALLSCSHNGVYDFNYINKQYFIDKFCQYHHAGGSCIYGLLYRRVDETEMFFYGDYEADYGDYKYPISFKCAYDPSFHT
;
A
#
# COMPACT_ATOMS: atom_id res chain seq x y z
N MET A 1 -27.21 27.97 -32.75
CA MET A 1 -26.33 27.57 -33.87
C MET A 1 -25.36 28.66 -34.30
N LYS A 2 -25.79 29.89 -34.63
CA LYS A 2 -24.89 30.98 -35.06
C LYS A 2 -23.75 31.30 -34.06
N ARG A 3 -24.05 31.41 -32.76
CA ARG A 3 -23.04 31.60 -31.69
C ARG A 3 -22.09 30.41 -31.45
N ARG A 4 -22.39 29.20 -31.93
CA ARG A 4 -21.47 28.05 -31.88
C ARG A 4 -20.53 28.03 -33.09
N ILE A 5 -20.97 28.56 -34.23
CA ILE A 5 -20.17 28.68 -35.46
C ILE A 5 -19.14 29.81 -35.32
N ASP A 6 -19.51 30.93 -34.69
CA ASP A 6 -18.60 32.07 -34.45
C ASP A 6 -17.46 31.72 -33.47
N LEU A 7 -17.73 30.87 -32.48
CA LEU A 7 -16.74 30.40 -31.51
C LEU A 7 -15.72 29.42 -32.15
N ILE A 8 -16.19 28.54 -33.04
CA ILE A 8 -15.33 27.60 -33.78
C ILE A 8 -14.44 28.34 -34.77
N THR A 9 -14.95 29.40 -35.40
CA THR A 9 -14.18 30.21 -36.36
C THR A 9 -13.09 31.04 -35.67
N ALA A 10 -13.34 31.53 -34.44
CA ALA A 10 -12.35 32.25 -33.65
C ALA A 10 -11.22 31.34 -33.13
N ILE A 11 -11.53 30.08 -32.78
CA ILE A 11 -10.54 29.10 -32.30
C ILE A 11 -9.62 28.65 -33.44
N LEU A 12 -10.16 28.42 -34.64
CA LEU A 12 -9.37 28.07 -35.84
C LEU A 12 -8.39 29.18 -36.26
N LEU A 13 -8.75 30.45 -36.07
CA LEU A 13 -7.89 31.59 -36.40
C LEU A 13 -6.70 31.75 -35.44
N VAL A 14 -6.87 31.39 -34.15
CA VAL A 14 -5.80 31.44 -33.14
C VAL A 14 -4.80 30.29 -33.33
N VAL A 15 -5.28 29.10 -33.73
CA VAL A 15 -4.43 27.93 -34.03
C VAL A 15 -3.58 28.17 -35.29
N SER A 16 -4.13 28.86 -36.30
CA SER A 16 -3.42 29.20 -37.55
C SER A 16 -2.22 30.14 -37.33
N VAL A 17 -2.32 31.05 -36.36
CA VAL A 17 -1.26 32.02 -36.03
C VAL A 17 -0.14 31.37 -35.21
N LEU A 18 -0.45 30.38 -34.37
CA LEU A 18 0.53 29.64 -33.57
C LEU A 18 1.37 28.67 -34.40
N ILE A 19 0.77 28.04 -35.43
CA ILE A 19 1.48 27.15 -36.37
C ILE A 19 2.46 27.94 -37.25
N SER A 20 2.14 29.20 -37.56
CA SER A 20 3.01 30.09 -38.35
C SER A 20 4.24 30.60 -37.58
N MET A 21 4.25 30.53 -36.24
CA MET A 21 5.38 30.93 -35.40
C MET A 21 6.39 29.79 -35.14
N PHE A 22 6.02 28.54 -35.40
CA PHE A 22 6.86 27.36 -35.08
C PHE A 22 7.75 26.86 -36.23
N LEU A 23 7.60 27.40 -37.45
CA LEU A 23 8.34 26.96 -38.65
C LEU A 23 9.56 27.82 -39.03
N CYS A 24 10.04 28.68 -38.13
CA CYS A 24 11.28 29.45 -38.32
C CYS A 24 12.40 28.99 -37.36
N ALA A 25 12.75 27.70 -37.38
CA ALA A 25 14.03 27.25 -36.85
C ALA A 25 14.45 25.90 -37.47
N TYR A 26 15.54 25.96 -38.24
CA TYR A 26 16.42 24.89 -38.73
C TYR A 26 16.23 24.34 -40.16
N PRO A 27 17.34 24.11 -40.90
CA PRO A 27 17.34 23.98 -42.36
C PRO A 27 17.64 22.55 -42.88
N THR A 28 16.95 22.22 -43.97
CA THR A 28 17.36 21.43 -45.17
C THR A 28 18.16 20.11 -45.05
N ALA A 29 17.55 19.02 -45.55
CA ALA A 29 18.14 18.04 -46.49
C ALA A 29 17.00 17.15 -47.07
N SER A 30 16.56 17.43 -48.29
CA SER A 30 16.82 16.72 -49.58
C SER A 30 15.82 15.59 -49.89
N ALA A 31 15.23 15.71 -51.08
CA ALA A 31 14.05 15.02 -51.58
C ALA A 31 14.30 13.62 -52.16
N ALA A 32 13.25 12.78 -52.14
CA ALA A 32 12.83 11.93 -53.25
C ALA A 32 11.34 11.52 -53.08
N GLU A 33 10.61 11.56 -54.18
CA GLU A 33 9.20 11.19 -54.45
C GLU A 33 8.94 9.68 -54.17
N SER A 34 7.75 9.09 -54.03
CA SER A 34 6.37 9.39 -54.45
C SER A 34 5.37 8.51 -53.65
N ASP A 35 4.09 8.89 -53.77
CA ASP A 35 2.85 8.09 -53.65
C ASP A 35 2.01 8.16 -52.37
N GLU A 36 0.81 8.71 -52.58
CA GLU A 36 -0.32 8.93 -51.67
C GLU A 36 -1.10 7.64 -51.35
N ALA A 37 -1.36 7.44 -50.05
CA ALA A 37 -2.56 6.85 -49.41
C ALA A 37 -2.09 6.49 -47.98
N ASP A 38 -2.70 6.90 -46.87
CA ASP A 38 -4.10 6.93 -46.54
C ASP A 38 -4.28 7.87 -45.33
N ILE A 39 -5.40 8.61 -45.30
CA ILE A 39 -5.70 9.61 -44.27
C ILE A 39 -6.48 8.91 -43.16
N GLY A 40 -5.83 8.63 -42.03
CA GLY A 40 -6.54 8.13 -40.86
C GLY A 40 -5.65 7.90 -39.64
N ALA A 41 -5.67 8.87 -38.72
CA ALA A 41 -5.38 8.80 -37.27
C ALA A 41 -4.29 9.80 -36.81
N ALA A 42 -4.73 10.95 -36.31
CA ALA A 42 -3.91 11.83 -35.47
C ALA A 42 -4.82 12.75 -34.64
N VAL A 43 -5.50 12.21 -33.62
CA VAL A 43 -5.93 12.97 -32.43
C VAL A 43 -6.05 12.01 -31.23
N GLU A 44 -4.93 11.46 -30.74
CA GLU A 44 -4.81 11.01 -29.35
C GLU A 44 -3.35 11.12 -28.92
N GLU A 45 -2.91 12.32 -28.55
CA GLU A 45 -1.71 12.49 -27.74
C GLU A 45 -1.89 13.70 -26.82
N GLU A 46 -2.66 13.50 -25.76
CA GLU A 46 -2.51 14.23 -24.50
C GLU A 46 -3.36 13.53 -23.43
N LEU A 47 -2.90 12.39 -22.90
CA LEU A 47 -3.26 11.79 -21.60
C LEU A 47 -2.43 10.50 -21.39
N ALA A 48 -1.11 10.62 -21.38
CA ALA A 48 -0.19 9.57 -20.96
C ALA A 48 0.86 10.16 -20.00
N ASP A 49 0.40 10.51 -18.79
CA ASP A 49 1.30 10.78 -17.65
C ASP A 49 0.70 10.18 -16.38
N THR A 50 0.68 8.85 -16.35
CA THR A 50 0.65 8.03 -15.12
C THR A 50 1.59 6.86 -15.35
N GLY A 51 2.88 7.06 -15.05
CA GLY A 51 3.91 6.05 -15.21
C GLY A 51 3.70 4.84 -14.29
N TYR A 52 3.21 3.74 -14.83
CA TYR A 52 3.99 2.53 -15.17
C TYR A 52 3.00 1.41 -15.52
N ALA A 53 2.89 1.15 -16.82
CA ALA A 53 2.43 -0.13 -17.34
C ALA A 53 3.47 -1.20 -16.97
N HIS A 54 2.99 -2.39 -16.61
CA HIS A 54 3.80 -3.59 -16.54
C HIS A 54 4.67 -3.69 -17.80
N ARG A 55 5.99 -3.81 -17.64
CA ARG A 55 6.92 -3.95 -18.77
C ARG A 55 6.61 -5.25 -19.49
N ALA A 56 5.78 -5.14 -20.53
CA ALA A 56 5.79 -6.09 -21.64
C ALA A 56 7.22 -6.08 -22.22
N ILE A 57 7.79 -7.28 -22.33
CA ILE A 57 9.00 -7.53 -23.12
C ILE A 57 8.68 -7.09 -24.55
N SER A 58 9.62 -6.41 -25.22
CA SER A 58 9.52 -6.05 -26.63
C SER A 58 9.35 -7.33 -27.47
N LEU A 59 8.15 -7.56 -27.99
CA LEU A 59 7.83 -8.66 -28.91
C LEU A 59 8.04 -8.19 -30.35
N ASP A 60 9.30 -8.04 -30.77
CA ASP A 60 9.62 -7.89 -32.19
C ASP A 60 9.75 -9.28 -32.83
N GLY A 61 8.72 -9.73 -33.58
CA GLY A 61 8.89 -10.86 -34.50
C GLY A 61 7.73 -11.82 -34.81
N ILE A 62 6.46 -11.53 -34.54
CA ILE A 62 5.36 -12.49 -34.86
C ILE A 62 4.73 -12.19 -36.23
N PRO A 63 4.64 -13.17 -37.16
CA PRO A 63 3.92 -13.02 -38.42
C PRO A 63 2.41 -13.05 -38.20
N ASN A 64 1.73 -12.12 -38.87
CA ASN A 64 0.28 -11.95 -38.89
C ASN A 64 -0.40 -13.20 -39.50
N VAL A 65 -1.23 -13.92 -38.74
CA VAL A 65 -2.16 -14.90 -39.32
C VAL A 65 -3.54 -14.77 -38.69
N SER A 66 -4.45 -14.26 -39.50
CA SER A 66 -5.88 -14.41 -39.34
C SER A 66 -6.28 -15.87 -39.52
N ASP A 67 -6.76 -16.56 -38.47
CA ASP A 67 -7.97 -17.37 -38.64
C ASP A 67 -8.68 -17.70 -37.33
N THR A 68 -9.99 -17.73 -37.47
CA THR A 68 -11.06 -17.83 -36.47
C THR A 68 -11.19 -19.22 -35.81
N ASN A 69 -11.42 -19.25 -34.48
CA ASN A 69 -12.36 -20.13 -33.75
C ASN A 69 -12.04 -20.28 -32.24
N VAL A 70 -11.84 -19.20 -31.50
CA VAL A 70 -11.87 -19.27 -30.03
C VAL A 70 -13.33 -19.16 -29.58
N LYS A 71 -13.86 -20.24 -28.99
CA LYS A 71 -15.18 -20.25 -28.34
C LYS A 71 -15.22 -19.11 -27.31
N ALA A 72 -16.26 -18.27 -27.40
CA ALA A 72 -16.51 -17.21 -26.45
C ALA A 72 -16.71 -17.80 -25.03
N GLY A 73 -15.67 -17.73 -24.20
CA GLY A 73 -15.71 -18.01 -22.76
C GLY A 73 -16.69 -17.06 -22.06
N VAL A 74 -17.25 -17.53 -20.94
CA VAL A 74 -18.16 -16.75 -20.11
C VAL A 74 -17.42 -15.52 -19.58
N ARG A 75 -17.89 -14.31 -19.93
CA ARG A 75 -17.21 -13.06 -19.57
C ARG A 75 -17.37 -12.78 -18.07
N HIS A 76 -16.42 -13.18 -17.24
CA HIS A 76 -16.39 -12.82 -15.82
C HIS A 76 -16.07 -11.33 -15.59
N ILE A 77 -16.44 -10.80 -14.42
CA ILE A 77 -16.10 -9.44 -13.97
C ILE A 77 -15.31 -9.43 -12.65
N TYR A 78 -14.53 -8.37 -12.42
CA TYR A 78 -13.70 -8.19 -11.22
C TYR A 78 -13.80 -6.77 -10.70
N LEU A 79 -13.64 -6.61 -9.39
CA LEU A 79 -13.51 -5.29 -8.77
C LEU A 79 -12.04 -5.00 -8.50
N ASN A 80 -11.59 -3.79 -8.82
CA ASN A 80 -10.26 -3.31 -8.43
C ASN A 80 -10.07 -3.26 -6.90
N LYS A 81 -11.17 -3.24 -6.13
CA LYS A 81 -11.23 -3.34 -4.67
C LYS A 81 -12.50 -4.04 -4.20
N ASN A 82 -12.36 -4.89 -3.20
CA ASN A 82 -13.47 -5.46 -2.42
C ASN A 82 -13.71 -4.70 -1.10
N THR A 83 -12.79 -3.81 -0.70
CA THR A 83 -12.95 -2.89 0.42
C THR A 83 -12.28 -1.54 0.12
N VAL A 84 -12.94 -0.44 0.47
CA VAL A 84 -12.48 0.94 0.23
C VAL A 84 -12.67 1.79 1.49
N TYR A 85 -11.64 2.53 1.90
CA TYR A 85 -11.70 3.49 3.01
C TYR A 85 -11.60 4.89 2.44
N LEU A 86 -12.52 5.78 2.86
CA LEU A 86 -12.59 7.15 2.38
C LEU A 86 -12.77 8.12 3.53
N LYS A 87 -12.12 9.28 3.46
CA LYS A 87 -12.49 10.42 4.30
C LYS A 87 -13.79 11.01 3.81
N ILE A 88 -14.51 11.71 4.69
CA ILE A 88 -15.72 12.45 4.28
C ILE A 88 -15.35 13.39 3.12
N ASN A 89 -16.16 13.39 2.06
CA ASN A 89 -15.98 14.11 0.80
C ASN A 89 -14.92 13.55 -0.17
N GLU A 90 -14.24 12.44 0.16
CA GLU A 90 -13.43 11.73 -0.82
C GLU A 90 -14.31 10.91 -1.78
N ARG A 91 -13.74 10.60 -2.94
CA ARG A 91 -14.34 9.72 -3.92
C ARG A 91 -13.35 8.67 -4.38
N PHE A 92 -13.86 7.51 -4.75
CA PHE A 92 -13.08 6.41 -5.29
C PHE A 92 -13.78 5.83 -6.52
N LEU A 93 -12.99 5.46 -7.53
CA LEU A 93 -13.53 4.77 -8.70
C LEU A 93 -13.43 3.26 -8.45
N LEU A 94 -14.58 2.64 -8.21
CA LEU A 94 -14.70 1.18 -8.19
C LEU A 94 -14.73 0.71 -9.64
N ASN A 95 -13.58 0.29 -10.15
CA ASN A 95 -13.47 -0.26 -11.49
C ASN A 95 -13.94 -1.71 -11.48
N VAL A 96 -14.84 -1.97 -12.41
CA VAL A 96 -15.26 -3.29 -12.84
C VAL A 96 -14.47 -3.58 -14.09
N THR A 97 -13.64 -4.61 -14.07
CA THR A 97 -12.94 -5.08 -15.25
C THR A 97 -13.48 -6.42 -15.68
N ASP A 98 -13.43 -6.74 -16.98
CA ASP A 98 -13.62 -8.12 -17.40
C ASP A 98 -12.31 -8.91 -17.39
N ALA A 99 -12.37 -10.19 -17.75
CA ALA A 99 -11.22 -11.08 -17.91
C ALA A 99 -10.11 -10.55 -18.83
N TYR A 100 -10.39 -9.56 -19.68
CA TYR A 100 -9.41 -8.94 -20.55
C TYR A 100 -8.86 -7.62 -19.99
N SER A 101 -9.08 -7.34 -18.70
CA SER A 101 -8.69 -6.08 -18.04
C SER A 101 -9.30 -4.82 -18.66
N HIS A 102 -10.30 -4.96 -19.54
CA HIS A 102 -11.05 -3.82 -20.02
C HIS A 102 -11.93 -3.27 -18.90
N THR A 103 -12.02 -1.95 -18.78
CA THR A 103 -13.00 -1.34 -17.88
C THR A 103 -14.40 -1.51 -18.45
N VAL A 104 -15.29 -2.15 -17.68
CA VAL A 104 -16.65 -2.50 -18.09
C VAL A 104 -17.73 -1.85 -17.22
N ASN A 105 -17.35 -0.84 -16.44
CA ASN A 105 -18.26 -0.04 -15.60
C ASN A 105 -19.52 0.43 -16.36
N ALA A 106 -19.41 0.73 -17.65
CA ALA A 106 -20.53 1.22 -18.45
C ALA A 106 -21.69 0.21 -18.60
N ARG A 107 -21.45 -1.08 -18.40
CA ARG A 107 -22.48 -2.14 -18.46
C ARG A 107 -22.82 -2.76 -17.10
N ALA A 108 -22.08 -2.41 -16.05
CA ALA A 108 -22.32 -2.88 -14.69
C ALA A 108 -23.33 -2.00 -13.95
N GLU A 109 -24.19 -2.62 -13.16
CA GLU A 109 -25.16 -1.95 -12.29
C GLU A 109 -24.61 -1.85 -10.87
N PHE A 110 -24.56 -0.63 -10.33
CA PHE A 110 -24.03 -0.36 -8.99
C PHE A 110 -25.16 0.02 -8.04
N THR A 111 -25.16 -0.57 -6.84
CA THR A 111 -26.11 -0.22 -5.78
C THR A 111 -25.36 -0.06 -4.45
N SER A 112 -25.85 0.82 -3.57
CA SER A 112 -25.30 1.00 -2.23
C SER A 112 -26.31 0.52 -1.19
N SER A 113 -25.84 -0.23 -0.19
CA SER A 113 -26.66 -0.63 0.96
C SER A 113 -27.04 0.55 1.86
N ASP A 114 -26.24 1.63 1.87
CA ASP A 114 -26.54 2.90 2.56
C ASP A 114 -25.93 4.09 1.79
N SER A 115 -26.74 4.69 0.92
CA SER A 115 -26.35 5.85 0.11
C SER A 115 -26.15 7.15 0.90
N THR A 116 -26.49 7.17 2.20
CA THR A 116 -26.21 8.30 3.10
C THR A 116 -24.80 8.25 3.67
N VAL A 117 -24.17 7.06 3.71
CA VAL A 117 -22.77 6.83 4.09
C VAL A 117 -21.87 6.87 2.86
N ALA A 118 -22.14 6.01 1.87
CA ALA A 118 -21.41 5.98 0.60
C ALA A 118 -22.38 5.88 -0.58
N GLN A 119 -22.42 6.91 -1.43
CA GLN A 119 -23.22 6.90 -2.65
C GLN A 119 -22.39 6.40 -3.82
N VAL A 120 -22.93 5.52 -4.66
CA VAL A 120 -22.29 5.12 -5.93
C VAL A 120 -23.14 5.63 -7.10
N ASN A 121 -22.50 6.01 -8.20
CA ASN A 121 -23.18 6.34 -9.45
C ASN A 121 -23.02 5.22 -10.51
N ASN A 122 -23.69 5.36 -11.65
CA ASN A 122 -23.69 4.35 -12.71
C ASN A 122 -22.35 4.20 -13.46
N THR A 123 -21.34 5.00 -13.12
CA THR A 123 -19.98 4.86 -13.68
C THR A 123 -19.01 4.23 -12.68
N GLY A 124 -19.49 3.79 -11.51
CA GLY A 124 -18.67 3.20 -10.44
C GLY A 124 -17.97 4.21 -9.52
N TYR A 125 -18.26 5.51 -9.62
CA TYR A 125 -17.75 6.48 -8.64
C TYR A 125 -18.51 6.37 -7.32
N VAL A 126 -17.79 6.02 -6.27
CA VAL A 126 -18.22 6.00 -4.88
C VAL A 126 -17.87 7.33 -4.23
N PHE A 127 -18.83 7.99 -3.60
CA PHE A 127 -18.72 9.26 -2.90
C PHE A 127 -18.98 9.07 -1.41
N ALA A 128 -17.97 9.37 -0.59
CA ALA A 128 -18.07 9.28 0.86
C ALA A 128 -18.77 10.51 1.43
N LYS A 129 -19.87 10.30 2.17
CA LYS A 129 -20.74 11.38 2.64
C LYS A 129 -20.77 11.55 4.15
N LYS A 130 -20.73 10.45 4.89
CA LYS A 130 -20.92 10.44 6.33
C LYS A 130 -20.18 9.29 6.97
N ASN A 131 -19.65 9.49 8.18
CA ASN A 131 -19.03 8.43 8.95
C ASN A 131 -19.94 7.19 9.05
N GLY A 132 -19.38 6.01 8.78
CA GLY A 132 -20.11 4.73 8.80
C GLY A 132 -19.53 3.72 7.80
N SER A 133 -20.25 2.62 7.57
CA SER A 133 -19.94 1.66 6.51
C SER A 133 -21.15 1.41 5.59
N ALA A 134 -20.89 1.15 4.31
CA ALA A 134 -21.89 0.80 3.32
C ALA A 134 -21.31 -0.21 2.31
N LYS A 135 -22.09 -1.19 1.90
CA LYS A 135 -21.71 -2.19 0.89
C LYS A 135 -22.17 -1.71 -0.49
N ILE A 136 -21.24 -1.63 -1.43
CA ILE A 136 -21.50 -1.37 -2.84
C ILE A 136 -21.61 -2.71 -3.56
N SER A 137 -22.79 -3.06 -4.05
CA SER A 137 -22.99 -4.28 -4.86
C SER A 137 -22.91 -3.93 -6.35
N VAL A 138 -22.29 -4.81 -7.12
CA VAL A 138 -22.05 -4.66 -8.56
C VAL A 138 -22.63 -5.88 -9.26
N TYR A 139 -23.61 -5.67 -10.14
CA TYR A 139 -24.20 -6.71 -10.97
C TYR A 139 -23.84 -6.46 -12.45
N ASP A 140 -23.29 -7.45 -13.14
CA ASP A 140 -23.07 -7.37 -14.59
C ASP A 140 -24.02 -8.33 -15.31
N SER A 141 -24.81 -7.77 -16.22
CA SER A 141 -25.87 -8.52 -16.93
C SER A 141 -25.34 -9.43 -18.03
N VAL A 142 -24.07 -9.27 -18.43
CA VAL A 142 -23.42 -10.09 -19.46
C VAL A 142 -22.78 -11.33 -18.85
N SER A 143 -22.16 -11.19 -17.68
CA SER A 143 -21.58 -12.26 -16.88
C SER A 143 -22.61 -12.99 -16.02
N GLY A 144 -23.66 -12.28 -15.58
CA GLY A 144 -24.61 -12.75 -14.58
C GLY A 144 -24.06 -12.73 -13.14
N GLU A 145 -22.88 -12.17 -12.91
CA GLU A 145 -22.21 -12.16 -11.61
C GLU A 145 -22.64 -11.00 -10.73
N ASN A 146 -22.56 -11.22 -9.42
CA ASN A 146 -22.81 -10.21 -8.40
C ASN A 146 -21.61 -10.14 -7.45
N LEU A 147 -20.85 -9.05 -7.52
CA LEU A 147 -19.71 -8.76 -6.67
C LEU A 147 -20.04 -7.65 -5.69
N SER A 148 -19.17 -7.45 -4.69
CA SER A 148 -19.37 -6.35 -3.76
C SER A 148 -18.08 -5.76 -3.23
N CYS A 149 -18.13 -4.47 -2.92
CA CYS A 149 -17.10 -3.72 -2.24
C CYS A 149 -17.65 -3.11 -0.94
N THR A 150 -17.01 -3.34 0.20
CA THR A 150 -17.37 -2.68 1.46
C THR A 150 -16.68 -1.32 1.55
N VAL A 151 -17.43 -0.24 1.78
CA VAL A 151 -16.92 1.13 1.89
C VAL A 151 -17.02 1.59 3.33
N TYR A 152 -15.92 2.02 3.91
CA TYR A 152 -15.87 2.66 5.22
C TYR A 152 -15.55 4.15 5.07
N VAL A 153 -16.29 5.00 5.78
CA VAL A 153 -16.13 6.45 5.75
C VAL A 153 -15.81 6.97 7.15
N GLY A 154 -14.74 7.76 7.30
CA GLY A 154 -14.40 8.46 8.56
C GLY A 154 -12.91 8.51 8.92
N GLU A 155 -12.58 9.06 10.10
CA GLU A 155 -11.20 9.09 10.62
C GLU A 155 -10.72 7.67 11.00
N GLU A 156 -9.50 7.35 10.60
CA GLU A 156 -8.90 5.99 10.58
C GLU A 156 -8.80 5.29 11.95
N TYR A 157 -9.11 5.97 13.07
CA TYR A 157 -8.78 5.48 14.42
C TYR A 157 -9.86 5.70 15.49
N ALA A 158 -11.14 5.65 15.12
CA ALA A 158 -12.19 5.58 16.14
C ALA A 158 -12.19 4.16 16.78
N PRO A 159 -12.13 4.03 18.13
CA PRO A 159 -12.28 2.73 18.78
C PRO A 159 -13.65 2.13 18.41
N THR A 160 -13.69 0.83 18.12
CA THR A 160 -14.98 0.14 18.02
C THR A 160 -15.65 0.10 19.40
N GLU A 161 -16.93 0.47 19.47
CA GLU A 161 -17.70 0.35 20.71
C GLU A 161 -17.65 -1.10 21.23
N LYS A 162 -17.47 -1.24 22.54
CA LYS A 162 -17.41 -2.53 23.23
C LYS A 162 -18.64 -3.38 22.85
N PRO A 163 -18.49 -4.68 22.49
CA PRO A 163 -19.63 -5.56 22.31
C PRO A 163 -20.52 -5.54 23.56
N THR A 164 -21.79 -5.17 23.39
CA THR A 164 -22.78 -5.27 24.45
C THR A 164 -22.93 -6.76 24.79
N VAL A 165 -22.60 -7.14 26.02
CA VAL A 165 -22.85 -8.49 26.53
C VAL A 165 -24.34 -8.75 26.40
N ALA A 166 -24.74 -9.85 25.75
CA ALA A 166 -26.13 -10.26 25.68
C ALA A 166 -26.72 -10.38 27.10
N PRO A 167 -28.00 -10.02 27.32
CA PRO A 167 -28.61 -10.14 28.63
C PRO A 167 -28.68 -11.62 29.01
N THR A 168 -27.93 -12.00 30.05
CA THR A 168 -28.14 -13.27 30.74
C THR A 168 -29.24 -13.03 31.78
N ASP A 169 -30.41 -13.61 31.53
CA ASP A 169 -31.47 -13.74 32.53
C ASP A 169 -31.02 -14.75 33.60
N GLU A 170 -30.58 -14.25 34.76
CA GLU A 170 -30.68 -15.01 36.02
C GLU A 170 -30.99 -14.04 37.18
N PRO A 171 -31.99 -14.34 38.02
CA PRO A 171 -32.44 -13.44 39.06
C PRO A 171 -31.50 -13.46 40.26
N THR A 172 -31.02 -12.29 40.68
CA THR A 172 -30.32 -12.13 41.97
C THR A 172 -31.30 -11.62 43.03
N ASP A 173 -31.32 -12.29 44.18
CA ASP A 173 -32.21 -12.06 45.31
C ASP A 173 -32.20 -10.61 45.86
N PRO A 174 -33.34 -10.13 46.42
CA PRO A 174 -33.45 -8.80 46.98
C PRO A 174 -32.79 -8.70 48.37
N PRO A 175 -32.12 -7.59 48.71
CA PRO A 175 -31.68 -7.34 50.08
C PRO A 175 -32.84 -6.88 50.98
N ALA A 176 -32.81 -7.35 52.23
CA ALA A 176 -33.74 -7.04 53.31
C ALA A 176 -33.71 -5.55 53.74
N PRO A 177 -34.79 -5.03 54.37
CA PRO A 177 -34.99 -3.59 54.55
C PRO A 177 -34.54 -3.09 55.93
N THR A 178 -34.12 -1.82 56.00
CA THR A 178 -34.05 -1.08 57.27
C THR A 178 -34.61 0.33 57.11
N GLN A 179 -35.13 0.86 58.22
CA GLN A 179 -36.34 1.69 58.31
C GLN A 179 -36.16 3.20 58.08
N LYS A 180 -37.30 3.84 57.80
CA LYS A 180 -37.57 5.29 57.66
C LYS A 180 -37.83 5.95 59.06
N PRO A 181 -38.11 7.27 59.20
CA PRO A 181 -37.29 8.31 59.82
C PRO A 181 -37.99 8.99 61.04
N THR A 182 -37.63 10.26 61.34
CA THR A 182 -38.39 11.36 62.03
C THR A 182 -37.66 11.84 63.32
N GLN A 183 -37.28 13.11 63.49
CA GLN A 183 -38.13 14.23 63.95
C GLN A 183 -37.58 15.66 63.67
N LYS A 184 -38.51 16.61 63.78
CA LYS A 184 -38.62 18.06 63.42
C LYS A 184 -37.86 19.01 64.41
N PRO A 185 -37.62 20.32 64.11
CA PRO A 185 -36.48 21.13 64.59
C PRO A 185 -36.83 22.01 65.81
N THR A 186 -35.84 22.73 66.39
CA THR A 186 -35.96 24.11 66.92
C THR A 186 -34.64 24.70 67.45
N ALA A 187 -34.51 26.03 67.25
CA ALA A 187 -33.74 27.08 67.95
C ALA A 187 -32.24 27.33 67.65
N ALA A 188 -31.95 28.64 67.57
CA ALA A 188 -30.71 29.29 67.14
C ALA A 188 -29.82 29.74 68.35
N PRO A 189 -28.81 30.62 68.20
CA PRO A 189 -27.38 30.31 68.38
C PRO A 189 -26.72 30.98 69.60
N THR A 190 -25.62 30.43 70.14
CA THR A 190 -24.74 31.19 71.07
C THR A 190 -23.26 30.75 71.06
N GLN A 191 -22.41 31.71 70.64
CA GLN A 191 -20.98 31.96 70.91
C GLN A 191 -19.81 31.17 70.25
N PRO A 192 -18.71 31.88 69.89
CA PRO A 192 -17.54 31.33 69.18
C PRO A 192 -16.40 30.92 70.13
N PRO A 193 -15.53 29.99 69.71
CA PRO A 193 -14.09 30.23 69.91
C PRO A 193 -13.19 29.78 68.74
N THR A 194 -12.28 30.71 68.40
CA THR A 194 -10.84 30.50 68.10
C THR A 194 -10.40 29.97 66.71
N GLN A 195 -9.37 30.66 66.21
CA GLN A 195 -8.75 30.62 64.88
C GLN A 195 -8.37 29.22 64.39
N ALA A 196 -8.67 28.98 63.11
CA ALA A 196 -8.15 27.85 62.35
C ALA A 196 -6.65 28.02 62.03
N PRO A 197 -5.88 26.91 61.88
CA PRO A 197 -4.44 26.94 61.63
C PRO A 197 -4.07 27.60 60.30
N THR A 198 -2.98 28.36 60.31
CA THR A 198 -2.37 29.00 59.14
C THR A 198 -2.10 27.98 58.02
N THR A 199 -2.57 28.29 56.81
CA THR A 199 -2.31 27.51 55.59
C THR A 199 -0.83 27.37 55.32
N ALA A 200 -0.36 26.14 55.07
CA ALA A 200 0.98 25.86 54.59
C ALA A 200 1.31 26.68 53.33
N PRO A 201 2.57 27.14 53.16
CA PRO A 201 2.95 27.93 51.99
C PRO A 201 2.70 27.14 50.71
N LYS A 202 1.98 27.79 49.78
CA LYS A 202 1.74 27.33 48.40
C LYS A 202 3.08 26.92 47.77
N PRO A 203 3.20 25.74 47.13
CA PRO A 203 4.44 25.34 46.48
C PRO A 203 4.81 26.37 45.41
N THR A 204 5.96 27.02 45.59
CA THR A 204 6.55 27.94 44.63
C THR A 204 6.82 27.18 43.34
N SER A 205 6.13 27.55 42.25
CA SER A 205 6.37 26.97 40.93
C SER A 205 7.83 27.18 40.52
N ALA A 206 8.46 26.14 39.96
CA ALA A 206 9.82 26.22 39.44
C ALA A 206 9.98 27.42 38.49
N PRO A 207 11.13 28.13 38.50
CA PRO A 207 11.33 29.29 37.65
C PRO A 207 11.17 28.93 36.17
N GLU A 208 10.50 29.80 35.39
CA GLU A 208 10.32 29.59 33.95
C GLU A 208 11.69 29.50 33.25
N THR A 209 11.83 28.63 32.25
CA THR A 209 13.00 28.53 31.37
C THR A 209 12.59 28.79 29.92
N LEU A 210 13.48 29.39 29.14
CA LEU A 210 13.27 29.58 27.70
C LEU A 210 14.63 29.66 27.00
N SER A 211 14.85 28.81 26.01
CA SER A 211 15.98 28.88 25.08
C SER A 211 15.53 28.56 23.66
N LEU A 212 16.26 29.10 22.68
CA LEU A 212 16.05 28.84 21.25
C LEU A 212 17.21 28.01 20.69
N SER A 213 16.92 27.17 19.70
CA SER A 213 17.92 26.39 18.98
C SER A 213 18.97 27.24 18.24
N ALA A 214 18.64 28.49 17.90
CA ALA A 214 19.55 29.43 17.27
C ALA A 214 19.18 30.88 17.56
N SER A 215 20.17 31.77 17.52
CA SER A 215 20.00 33.24 17.57
C SER A 215 19.92 33.87 16.17
N SER A 216 20.32 33.16 15.12
CA SER A 216 20.12 33.57 13.73
C SER A 216 20.08 32.36 12.79
N ALA A 217 19.42 32.51 11.65
CA ALA A 217 19.40 31.52 10.58
C ALA A 217 19.29 32.18 9.20
N THR A 218 19.84 31.53 8.17
CA THR A 218 19.64 31.90 6.77
C THR A 218 18.75 30.86 6.11
N VAL A 219 17.67 31.30 5.45
CA VAL A 219 16.68 30.42 4.82
C VAL A 219 16.40 30.91 3.40
N TYR A 220 16.24 30.00 2.45
CA TYR A 220 15.86 30.37 1.09
C TYR A 220 14.35 30.60 0.98
N THR A 221 13.94 31.53 0.13
CA THR A 221 12.53 31.82 -0.13
C THR A 221 11.77 30.53 -0.49
N GLY A 222 10.62 30.29 0.15
CA GLY A 222 9.80 29.09 -0.04
C GLY A 222 10.27 27.85 0.74
N ASN A 223 11.25 27.98 1.62
CA ASN A 223 11.68 26.92 2.53
C ASN A 223 11.20 27.16 3.98
N TYR A 224 11.27 26.09 4.76
CA TYR A 224 10.94 26.05 6.17
C TYR A 224 12.20 26.10 7.04
N TYR A 225 12.06 26.60 8.26
CA TYR A 225 13.08 26.48 9.30
C TYR A 225 12.41 26.24 10.64
N HIS A 226 12.81 25.19 11.36
CA HIS A 226 12.25 24.91 12.68
C HIS A 226 13.10 25.61 13.75
N LEU A 227 12.56 26.71 14.28
CA LEU A 227 13.12 27.42 15.43
C LEU A 227 12.62 26.74 16.72
N LYS A 228 13.26 25.65 17.10
CA LYS A 228 12.89 24.89 18.31
C LYS A 228 13.10 25.74 19.56
N ALA A 229 12.04 25.91 20.34
CA ALA A 229 12.09 26.51 21.67
C ALA A 229 12.02 25.42 22.75
N THR A 230 12.92 25.48 23.74
CA THR A 230 12.91 24.60 24.90
C THR A 230 12.49 25.41 26.12
N SER A 231 11.40 24.99 26.76
CA SER A 231 10.77 25.68 27.89
C SER A 231 10.03 24.68 28.78
N ASN A 232 9.92 24.99 30.07
CA ASN A 232 9.07 24.26 31.03
C ASN A 232 7.61 24.74 31.04
N VAL A 233 7.29 25.79 30.27
CA VAL A 233 5.95 26.36 30.10
C VAL A 233 5.64 26.58 28.61
N SER A 234 4.38 26.91 28.30
CA SER A 234 3.97 27.19 26.91
C SER A 234 4.69 28.40 26.33
N VAL A 235 5.05 28.31 25.05
CA VAL A 235 5.77 29.35 24.29
C VAL A 235 4.87 29.88 23.18
N SER A 236 4.86 31.20 23.01
CA SER A 236 4.23 31.89 21.88
C SER A 236 5.29 32.47 20.95
N PHE A 237 5.00 32.53 19.65
CA PHE A 237 5.91 33.08 18.65
C PHE A 237 5.28 34.28 17.92
N ARG A 238 6.12 35.26 17.57
CA ARG A 238 5.74 36.36 16.66
C ARG A 238 6.87 36.71 15.70
N SER A 239 6.52 37.20 14.52
CA SER A 239 7.47 37.77 13.56
C SER A 239 7.41 39.30 13.57
N SER A 240 8.56 39.96 13.48
CA SER A 240 8.62 41.42 13.29
C SER A 240 8.20 41.86 11.89
N ASN A 241 8.24 40.96 10.89
CA ASN A 241 7.85 41.24 9.52
C ASN A 241 7.35 39.97 8.81
N THR A 242 6.03 39.77 8.82
CA THR A 242 5.37 38.60 8.22
C THR A 242 5.45 38.57 6.69
N SER A 243 5.72 39.70 6.03
CA SER A 243 5.95 39.73 4.58
C SER A 243 7.32 39.14 4.17
N VAL A 244 8.24 39.02 5.13
CA VAL A 244 9.57 38.42 4.95
C VAL A 244 9.60 36.99 5.50
N ALA A 245 9.14 36.78 6.74
CA ALA A 245 9.05 35.46 7.35
C ALA A 245 7.87 35.36 8.31
N THR A 246 7.10 34.28 8.20
CA THR A 246 6.02 33.94 9.16
C THR A 246 6.48 32.83 10.10
N VAL A 247 5.82 32.67 11.24
CA VAL A 247 6.10 31.60 12.21
C VAL A 247 4.80 31.08 12.80
N ASN A 248 4.66 29.76 12.93
CA ASN A 248 3.49 29.15 13.58
C ASN A 248 3.73 28.89 15.08
N SER A 249 2.72 28.36 15.77
CA SER A 249 2.79 28.06 17.21
C SER A 249 3.82 26.99 17.58
N SER A 250 4.19 26.11 16.64
CA SER A 250 5.23 25.10 16.82
C SER A 250 6.65 25.62 16.54
N GLY A 251 6.81 26.90 16.20
CA GLY A 251 8.11 27.47 15.86
C GLY A 251 8.58 27.15 14.43
N ILE A 252 7.69 26.68 13.55
CA ILE A 252 7.99 26.50 12.12
C ILE A 252 7.93 27.85 11.43
N VAL A 253 9.09 28.33 10.98
CA VAL A 253 9.26 29.56 10.21
C VAL A 253 9.10 29.25 8.73
N THR A 254 8.27 30.02 8.02
CA THR A 254 8.16 29.98 6.55
C THR A 254 8.82 31.22 5.96
N ALA A 255 9.81 31.04 5.08
CA ALA A 255 10.50 32.13 4.41
C ALA A 255 9.68 32.63 3.20
N VAL A 256 9.17 33.86 3.27
CA VAL A 256 8.20 34.40 2.30
C VAL A 256 8.88 35.23 1.21
N LYS A 257 9.78 36.13 1.60
CA LYS A 257 10.45 37.06 0.67
C LYS A 257 11.82 37.42 1.17
N ALA A 258 12.77 37.64 0.25
CA ALA A 258 14.11 38.10 0.58
C ALA A 258 14.10 39.37 1.46
N GLY A 259 14.93 39.37 2.50
CA GLY A 259 14.97 40.39 3.53
C GLY A 259 15.29 39.79 4.89
N THR A 260 15.13 40.59 5.95
CA THR A 260 15.40 40.16 7.33
C THR A 260 14.17 40.35 8.21
N ALA A 261 13.86 39.37 9.04
CA ALA A 261 12.82 39.43 10.07
C ALA A 261 13.34 38.85 11.39
N THR A 262 12.92 39.43 12.51
CA THR A 262 13.22 38.89 13.84
C THR A 262 12.03 38.10 14.35
N ILE A 263 12.25 36.82 14.62
CA ILE A 263 11.28 35.96 15.30
C ILE A 263 11.50 36.07 16.80
N THR A 264 10.43 36.34 17.55
CA THR A 264 10.45 36.41 19.02
C THR A 264 9.64 35.27 19.60
N ALA A 265 10.25 34.49 20.50
CA ALA A 265 9.58 33.51 21.33
C ALA A 265 9.36 34.09 22.74
N SER A 266 8.19 33.92 23.32
CA SER A 266 7.83 34.48 24.62
C SER A 266 7.05 33.50 25.48
N THR A 267 7.41 33.42 26.76
CA THR A 267 6.60 32.83 27.85
C THR A 267 5.87 33.96 28.60
N SER A 268 5.26 33.66 29.75
CA SER A 268 4.61 34.69 30.56
C SER A 268 5.61 35.71 31.15
N THR A 269 6.86 35.30 31.40
CA THR A 269 7.89 36.16 32.03
C THR A 269 9.20 36.30 31.25
N LYS A 270 9.43 35.49 30.20
CA LYS A 270 10.70 35.47 29.45
C LYS A 270 10.49 35.69 27.96
N SER A 271 11.53 36.15 27.28
CA SER A 271 11.56 36.30 25.82
C SER A 271 12.95 35.99 25.26
N ALA A 272 12.98 35.40 24.07
CA ALA A 272 14.21 35.15 23.29
C ALA A 272 13.95 35.50 21.82
N THR A 273 15.00 35.82 21.06
CA THR A 273 14.86 36.24 19.66
C THR A 273 15.82 35.50 18.74
N CYS A 274 15.40 35.33 17.48
CA CYS A 274 16.21 34.78 16.41
C CYS A 274 16.05 35.64 15.15
N THR A 275 17.17 36.03 14.52
CA THR A 275 17.16 36.80 13.27
C THR A 275 17.14 35.86 12.06
N ILE A 276 16.08 35.95 11.25
CA ILE A 276 15.93 35.17 10.02
C ILE A 276 16.31 36.05 8.83
N THR A 277 17.35 35.64 8.10
CA THR A 277 17.74 36.24 6.82
C THR A 277 17.22 35.38 5.68
N VAL A 278 16.29 35.91 4.90
CA VAL A 278 15.72 35.23 3.74
C VAL A 278 16.49 35.61 2.49
N ARG A 279 16.98 34.61 1.76
CA ARG A 279 17.66 34.78 0.46
C ARG A 279 16.75 34.41 -0.70
N ASN A 280 17.03 34.98 -1.88
CA ASN A 280 16.38 34.57 -3.13
C ASN A 280 16.72 33.11 -3.46
N GLY A 281 15.84 32.46 -4.23
CA GLY A 281 15.67 31.02 -4.38
C GLY A 281 16.93 30.15 -4.49
N SER A 282 16.75 28.87 -4.18
CA SER A 282 17.75 27.82 -4.31
C SER A 282 17.48 26.98 -5.56
N SER A 283 18.54 26.51 -6.24
CA SER A 283 18.42 25.54 -7.34
C SER A 283 18.30 24.09 -6.87
N VAL A 284 18.51 23.83 -5.57
CA VAL A 284 18.36 22.48 -5.00
C VAL A 284 16.90 22.07 -5.07
N ASN A 285 16.63 20.92 -5.66
CA ASN A 285 15.28 20.36 -5.74
C ASN A 285 15.02 19.30 -4.65
N LEU A 286 13.74 19.11 -4.33
CA LEU A 286 13.27 18.07 -3.44
C LEU A 286 11.88 17.62 -3.90
N SER A 287 11.62 16.32 -3.90
CA SER A 287 10.36 15.75 -4.39
C SER A 287 9.12 16.24 -3.64
N HIS A 288 9.27 16.64 -2.36
CA HIS A 288 8.16 17.10 -1.53
C HIS A 288 8.51 18.34 -0.72
N LYS A 289 7.54 19.25 -0.57
CA LYS A 289 7.62 20.41 0.32
C LYS A 289 7.02 20.13 1.70
N THR A 290 6.04 19.24 1.77
CA THR A 290 5.40 18.79 3.01
C THR A 290 5.03 17.33 2.89
N CYS A 291 5.15 16.54 3.97
CA CYS A 291 4.63 15.18 4.02
C CYS A 291 4.27 14.76 5.45
N SER A 292 3.49 13.69 5.56
CA SER A 292 3.25 12.99 6.82
C SER A 292 3.94 11.63 6.80
N VAL A 293 4.39 11.14 7.95
CA VAL A 293 4.90 9.78 8.14
C VAL A 293 4.46 9.26 9.51
N ASP A 294 3.97 8.03 9.55
CA ASP A 294 3.53 7.42 10.79
C ASP A 294 4.73 7.00 11.63
N ARG A 295 4.57 7.00 12.95
CA ARG A 295 5.66 6.62 13.84
C ARG A 295 6.12 5.19 13.54
N PHE A 296 7.44 5.00 13.47
CA PHE A 296 8.15 3.78 13.07
C PHE A 296 8.13 3.45 11.58
N MET A 297 7.48 4.27 10.75
CA MET A 297 7.60 4.16 9.30
C MET A 297 8.69 5.11 8.78
N THR A 298 9.11 4.83 7.55
CA THR A 298 10.01 5.65 6.74
C THR A 298 9.24 6.18 5.56
N ILE A 299 9.47 7.44 5.18
CA ILE A 299 9.08 7.99 3.89
C ILE A 299 10.32 8.30 3.07
N MET A 300 10.31 7.90 1.80
CA MET A 300 11.44 8.15 0.90
C MET A 300 11.26 9.45 0.13
N LEU A 301 12.24 10.36 0.26
CA LEU A 301 12.33 11.60 -0.49
C LEU A 301 13.45 11.53 -1.53
N LYS A 302 13.33 12.26 -2.64
CA LYS A 302 14.35 12.29 -3.71
C LYS A 302 14.80 13.71 -3.98
N SER A 303 16.10 13.88 -4.18
CA SER A 303 16.68 15.05 -4.84
C SER A 303 17.41 14.58 -6.09
N THR A 304 17.26 15.30 -7.19
CA THR A 304 18.06 15.06 -8.41
C THR A 304 19.30 15.95 -8.45
N THR A 305 19.49 16.79 -7.44
CA THR A 305 20.68 17.62 -7.29
C THR A 305 21.85 16.75 -6.82
N SER A 306 22.98 16.79 -7.52
CA SER A 306 24.18 16.03 -7.16
C SER A 306 24.87 16.57 -5.90
N GLY A 307 25.48 15.69 -5.10
CA GLY A 307 26.31 16.09 -3.96
C GLY A 307 25.51 16.67 -2.79
N VAL A 308 24.24 16.30 -2.66
CA VAL A 308 23.38 16.76 -1.57
C VAL A 308 23.71 16.11 -0.24
N THR A 309 23.49 16.85 0.83
CA THR A 309 23.52 16.37 2.22
C THR A 309 22.15 16.54 2.86
N TRP A 310 21.76 15.59 3.68
CA TRP A 310 20.45 15.56 4.36
C TRP A 310 20.62 15.85 5.86
N SER A 311 19.65 16.56 6.44
CA SER A 311 19.62 16.83 7.88
C SER A 311 18.19 16.98 8.39
N SER A 312 17.99 16.71 9.68
CA SER A 312 16.72 16.92 10.38
C SER A 312 16.88 18.01 11.43
N SER A 313 15.90 18.90 11.53
CA SER A 313 15.85 19.90 12.60
C SER A 313 15.61 19.31 13.99
N ASP A 314 15.01 18.12 14.06
CA ASP A 314 14.69 17.46 15.33
C ASP A 314 14.71 15.93 15.17
N THR A 315 15.87 15.32 15.47
CA THR A 315 16.07 13.87 15.40
C THR A 315 15.29 13.08 16.44
N SER A 316 14.74 13.73 17.48
CA SER A 316 13.84 13.08 18.43
C SER A 316 12.42 12.90 17.87
N VAL A 317 12.10 13.60 16.78
CA VAL A 317 10.82 13.53 16.05
C VAL A 317 11.00 12.74 14.76
N ALA A 318 11.95 13.11 13.91
CA ALA A 318 12.24 12.40 12.67
C ALA A 318 13.75 12.41 12.35
N THR A 319 14.30 11.28 11.91
CA THR A 319 15.69 11.18 11.41
C THR A 319 15.69 11.09 9.89
N VAL A 320 16.84 11.34 9.25
CA VAL A 320 16.99 11.15 7.80
C VAL A 320 18.33 10.50 7.49
N GLY A 321 18.30 9.37 6.78
CA GLY A 321 19.46 8.74 6.17
C GLY A 321 19.63 9.16 4.71
N ASN A 322 20.83 8.98 4.15
CA ASN A 322 21.10 9.18 2.73
C ASN A 322 21.45 7.84 2.09
N GLU A 323 20.66 7.43 1.10
CA GLU A 323 20.92 6.24 0.29
C GLU A 323 20.93 6.64 -1.19
N LYS A 324 22.13 6.72 -1.80
CA LYS A 324 22.36 7.14 -3.20
C LYS A 324 21.50 8.32 -3.71
N GLY A 325 21.35 9.39 -2.91
CA GLY A 325 20.59 10.59 -3.31
C GLY A 325 19.13 10.60 -2.85
N TYR A 326 18.64 9.50 -2.27
CA TYR A 326 17.38 9.43 -1.56
C TYR A 326 17.56 9.77 -0.08
N GLY A 327 16.62 10.56 0.44
CA GLY A 327 16.48 10.85 1.87
C GLY A 327 15.48 9.88 2.49
N LEU A 328 15.96 8.94 3.30
CA LEU A 328 15.12 7.99 4.04
C LEU A 328 14.69 8.61 5.37
N VAL A 329 13.52 9.22 5.40
CA VAL A 329 13.03 9.96 6.57
C VAL A 329 12.23 9.03 7.50
N TYR A 330 12.78 8.72 8.67
CA TYR A 330 12.16 7.81 9.65
C TYR A 330 11.44 8.56 10.77
N GLY A 331 10.18 8.22 11.03
CA GLY A 331 9.36 8.81 12.10
C GLY A 331 9.67 8.20 13.47
N VAL A 332 10.24 8.99 14.38
CA VAL A 332 10.65 8.55 15.72
C VAL A 332 9.52 8.75 16.75
N LYS A 333 8.88 9.92 16.72
CA LYS A 333 7.86 10.33 17.68
C LYS A 333 6.92 11.36 17.05
N ALA A 334 5.64 11.31 17.41
CA ALA A 334 4.66 12.29 16.98
C ALA A 334 5.13 13.74 17.23
N GLY A 335 5.01 14.59 16.21
CA GLY A 335 5.54 15.95 16.22
C GLY A 335 5.81 16.48 14.82
N THR A 336 6.56 17.59 14.71
CA THR A 336 6.99 18.12 13.40
C THR A 336 8.50 18.34 13.36
N ALA A 337 9.09 18.06 12.21
CA ALA A 337 10.50 18.31 11.92
C ALA A 337 10.65 18.85 10.50
N VAL A 338 11.66 19.69 10.28
CA VAL A 338 12.04 20.14 8.94
C VAL A 338 13.22 19.31 8.49
N ILE A 339 13.03 18.57 7.39
CA ILE A 339 14.10 17.86 6.70
C ILE A 339 14.69 18.80 5.67
N THR A 340 16.01 19.00 5.73
CA THR A 340 16.75 19.88 4.82
C THR A 340 17.67 19.06 3.94
N VAL A 341 17.55 19.25 2.63
CA VAL A 341 18.50 18.78 1.62
C VAL A 341 19.30 19.98 1.14
N GLN A 342 20.63 19.92 1.16
CA GLN A 342 21.47 21.08 0.88
C GLN A 342 22.77 20.74 0.15
N THR A 343 23.29 21.73 -0.57
CA THR A 343 24.64 21.77 -1.14
C THR A 343 25.39 23.00 -0.61
N SER A 344 26.61 23.24 -1.06
CA SER A 344 27.34 24.47 -0.74
C SER A 344 26.67 25.75 -1.28
N SER A 345 25.79 25.64 -2.27
CA SER A 345 25.20 26.77 -3.00
C SER A 345 23.71 26.98 -2.73
N GLY A 346 23.03 26.09 -2.02
CA GLY A 346 21.58 26.16 -1.86
C GLY A 346 21.01 25.09 -0.93
N ALA A 347 19.71 25.19 -0.63
CA ALA A 347 18.96 24.19 0.12
C ALA A 347 17.49 24.12 -0.31
N ALA A 348 16.87 22.96 -0.15
CA ALA A 348 15.43 22.75 -0.17
C ALA A 348 14.99 22.04 1.12
N THR A 349 13.72 22.21 1.49
CA THR A 349 13.22 21.66 2.75
C THR A 349 11.86 20.99 2.57
N CYS A 350 11.63 19.91 3.31
CA CYS A 350 10.33 19.29 3.51
C CYS A 350 9.90 19.47 4.97
N LEU A 351 8.69 19.99 5.21
CA LEU A 351 8.06 19.94 6.53
C LEU A 351 7.41 18.57 6.73
N VAL A 352 7.94 17.82 7.69
CA VAL A 352 7.49 16.46 8.01
C VAL A 352 6.68 16.50 9.30
N THR A 353 5.45 15.99 9.22
CA THR A 353 4.61 15.71 10.38
C THR A 353 4.71 14.23 10.69
N VAL A 354 5.14 13.89 11.90
CA VAL A 354 5.12 12.52 12.39
C VAL A 354 3.83 12.29 13.16
N GLU A 355 3.07 11.28 12.76
CA GLU A 355 1.80 10.89 13.37
C GLU A 355 1.99 9.83 14.46
N SER A 356 0.89 9.36 15.07
CA SER A 356 0.93 8.22 16.00
C SER A 356 1.33 6.92 15.27
N SER A 357 1.72 5.90 16.02
CA SER A 357 1.99 4.58 15.44
C SER A 357 0.68 3.86 15.10
N TYR A 358 0.64 3.18 13.95
CA TYR A 358 -0.49 2.33 13.54
C TYR A 358 -0.81 1.26 14.58
N PRO A 359 -2.10 0.97 14.88
CA PRO A 359 -2.49 -0.11 15.79
C PRO A 359 -1.87 -1.46 15.42
N VAL A 360 -1.91 -1.81 14.13
CA VAL A 360 -1.35 -3.03 13.56
C VAL A 360 -0.39 -2.66 12.42
N GLN A 361 0.73 -3.37 12.29
CA GLN A 361 1.66 -3.18 11.19
C GLN A 361 1.39 -4.14 10.03
N PHE A 362 1.05 -5.40 10.34
CA PHE A 362 0.68 -6.42 9.35
C PHE A 362 -0.32 -7.41 9.92
N ALA A 363 -1.17 -7.96 9.05
CA ALA A 363 -1.93 -9.18 9.32
C ALA A 363 -1.91 -10.12 8.12
N TYR A 364 -1.83 -11.42 8.42
CA TYR A 364 -1.95 -12.50 7.43
C TYR A 364 -2.39 -13.80 8.09
N THR A 365 -2.70 -14.82 7.28
CA THR A 365 -3.10 -16.14 7.76
C THR A 365 -2.18 -17.23 7.26
N SER A 366 -1.96 -18.25 8.06
CA SER A 366 -1.23 -19.46 7.69
C SER A 366 -2.02 -20.70 8.15
N PRO A 367 -2.25 -21.71 7.29
CA PRO A 367 -1.84 -21.73 5.89
C PRO A 367 -2.57 -20.67 5.05
N ASN A 368 -1.89 -20.14 4.04
CA ASN A 368 -2.41 -19.17 3.09
C ASN A 368 -3.50 -19.80 2.20
N CYS A 369 -3.43 -21.11 1.98
CA CYS A 369 -4.47 -21.95 1.38
C CYS A 369 -4.83 -23.12 2.31
N ALA A 370 -5.89 -22.98 3.10
CA ALA A 370 -6.31 -23.97 4.08
C ALA A 370 -7.30 -25.00 3.49
N ALA A 371 -7.25 -26.25 3.93
CA ALA A 371 -8.35 -27.20 3.72
C ALA A 371 -9.47 -26.99 4.74
N LYS A 372 -10.69 -27.47 4.43
CA LYS A 372 -11.80 -27.49 5.39
C LYS A 372 -11.41 -28.18 6.70
N ASN A 373 -11.82 -27.57 7.81
CA ASN A 373 -11.54 -27.99 9.19
C ASN A 373 -10.05 -28.01 9.57
N GLN A 374 -9.15 -27.60 8.68
CA GLN A 374 -7.75 -27.37 9.04
C GLN A 374 -7.67 -26.17 9.99
N ASN A 375 -6.73 -26.23 10.92
CA ASN A 375 -6.41 -25.08 11.75
C ASN A 375 -5.79 -23.98 10.89
N VAL A 376 -6.32 -22.77 11.03
CA VAL A 376 -5.81 -21.54 10.44
C VAL A 376 -5.29 -20.65 11.56
N THR A 377 -4.00 -20.35 11.50
CA THR A 377 -3.34 -19.39 12.37
C THR A 377 -3.55 -17.99 11.80
N LEU A 378 -4.14 -17.11 12.61
CA LEU A 378 -4.29 -15.69 12.35
C LEU A 378 -3.09 -14.99 12.96
N ILE A 379 -2.32 -14.27 12.15
CA ILE A 379 -1.03 -13.69 12.53
C ILE A 379 -1.14 -12.17 12.41
N CYS A 380 -0.67 -11.47 13.43
CA CYS A 380 -0.63 -10.01 13.48
C CYS A 380 0.74 -9.55 13.97
N VAL A 381 1.31 -8.55 13.31
CA VAL A 381 2.56 -7.90 13.74
C VAL A 381 2.23 -6.50 14.23
N THR A 382 2.74 -6.15 15.41
CA THR A 382 2.58 -4.82 16.00
C THR A 382 3.93 -4.26 16.46
N ASP A 383 3.99 -2.97 16.78
CA ASP A 383 5.10 -2.46 17.58
C ASP A 383 5.06 -3.02 19.03
N THR A 384 6.11 -2.73 19.80
CA THR A 384 6.26 -3.25 21.16
C THR A 384 5.43 -2.55 22.24
N MET A 385 4.61 -1.57 21.87
CA MET A 385 3.74 -0.83 22.82
C MET A 385 2.32 -1.43 22.90
N ARG A 386 2.04 -2.54 22.20
CA ARG A 386 0.75 -3.24 22.27
C ARG A 386 0.72 -4.30 23.38
N THR A 387 -0.42 -4.37 24.06
CA THR A 387 -0.66 -5.26 25.21
C THR A 387 -1.47 -6.50 24.85
N ALA A 388 -2.37 -6.41 23.87
CA ALA A 388 -3.19 -7.52 23.40
C ALA A 388 -3.54 -7.38 21.91
N VAL A 389 -3.89 -8.50 21.29
CA VAL A 389 -4.42 -8.56 19.92
C VAL A 389 -5.64 -9.48 19.87
N ARG A 390 -6.64 -9.10 19.06
CA ARG A 390 -7.86 -9.87 18.77
C ARG A 390 -8.15 -9.81 17.27
N PHE A 391 -8.59 -10.90 16.70
CA PHE A 391 -9.02 -10.98 15.31
C PHE A 391 -10.55 -11.05 15.24
N ALA A 392 -11.16 -10.21 14.42
CA ALA A 392 -12.56 -10.32 14.03
C ALA A 392 -12.62 -11.02 12.67
N VAL A 393 -13.27 -12.18 12.64
CA VAL A 393 -13.47 -12.98 11.43
C VAL A 393 -14.92 -12.83 10.98
N ASP A 394 -15.12 -12.34 9.77
CA ASP A 394 -16.45 -12.23 9.17
C ASP A 394 -16.95 -13.61 8.74
N MET A 395 -18.07 -14.05 9.33
CA MET A 395 -18.75 -15.30 9.01
C MET A 395 -20.03 -15.05 8.21
N GLY A 396 -20.19 -13.87 7.60
CA GLY A 396 -21.35 -13.42 6.84
C GLY A 396 -22.37 -12.69 7.70
N SER A 397 -23.22 -13.42 8.42
CA SER A 397 -24.25 -12.84 9.31
C SER A 397 -23.75 -12.59 10.73
N THR A 398 -22.59 -13.11 11.09
CA THR A 398 -22.00 -13.01 12.43
C THR A 398 -20.51 -12.74 12.34
N THR A 399 -19.94 -12.20 13.41
CA THR A 399 -18.49 -12.04 13.56
C THR A 399 -17.99 -13.00 14.62
N ARG A 400 -16.97 -13.78 14.30
CA ARG A 400 -16.25 -14.62 15.28
C ARG A 400 -15.03 -13.85 15.77
N TYR A 401 -14.90 -13.69 17.07
CA TYR A 401 -13.71 -13.10 17.68
C TYR A 401 -12.72 -14.19 18.13
N VAL A 402 -11.46 -14.01 17.80
CA VAL A 402 -10.35 -14.91 18.17
C VAL A 402 -9.29 -14.07 18.87
N ASP A 403 -9.10 -14.27 20.18
CA ASP A 403 -8.03 -13.59 20.91
C ASP A 403 -6.67 -14.23 20.60
N ALA A 404 -5.63 -13.41 20.47
CA ALA A 404 -4.28 -13.93 20.31
C ALA A 404 -3.83 -14.60 21.62
N THR A 405 -3.37 -15.85 21.51
CA THR A 405 -2.89 -16.65 22.64
C THR A 405 -1.36 -16.72 22.70
N SER A 406 -0.69 -16.33 21.62
CA SER A 406 0.77 -16.24 21.54
C SER A 406 1.22 -14.81 21.29
N LYS A 407 2.34 -14.42 21.94
CA LYS A 407 3.05 -13.16 21.76
C LYS A 407 4.55 -13.45 21.77
N VAL A 408 5.23 -13.21 20.66
CA VAL A 408 6.69 -13.40 20.53
C VAL A 408 7.34 -12.10 20.11
N LYS A 409 8.43 -11.70 20.78
CA LYS A 409 9.22 -10.52 20.38
C LYS A 409 10.14 -10.89 19.23
N GLU A 410 10.14 -10.09 18.17
CA GLU A 410 11.07 -10.21 17.06
C GLU A 410 11.62 -8.80 16.76
N GLY A 411 12.91 -8.55 17.01
CA GLY A 411 13.47 -7.20 16.88
C GLY A 411 12.67 -6.14 17.69
N ASN A 412 12.14 -5.14 16.99
CA ASN A 412 11.33 -4.04 17.54
C ASN A 412 9.82 -4.25 17.36
N THR A 413 9.38 -5.48 17.10
CA THR A 413 7.97 -5.83 16.94
C THR A 413 7.55 -6.97 17.88
N TYR A 414 6.23 -7.13 18.01
CA TYR A 414 5.62 -8.34 18.54
C TYR A 414 4.85 -9.06 17.44
N VAL A 415 5.03 -10.37 17.36
CA VAL A 415 4.24 -11.27 16.53
C VAL A 415 3.20 -11.95 17.43
N TRP A 416 1.94 -11.77 17.06
CA TRP A 416 0.79 -12.28 17.77
C TRP A 416 0.12 -13.36 16.95
N LYS A 417 -0.32 -14.44 17.60
CA LYS A 417 -1.02 -15.54 16.92
C LYS A 417 -2.29 -15.93 17.66
N GLY A 418 -3.38 -16.03 16.92
CA GLY A 418 -4.61 -16.73 17.30
C GLY A 418 -4.85 -17.90 16.35
N THR A 419 -5.73 -18.83 16.70
CA THR A 419 -6.03 -20.00 15.85
C THR A 419 -7.53 -20.23 15.77
N THR A 420 -8.01 -20.56 14.58
CA THR A 420 -9.41 -20.91 14.33
C THR A 420 -9.49 -21.96 13.23
N SER A 421 -10.70 -22.41 12.87
CA SER A 421 -10.92 -23.29 11.73
C SER A 421 -12.27 -23.02 11.07
N PHE A 422 -12.42 -23.48 9.83
CA PHE A 422 -13.59 -23.21 9.00
C PHE A 422 -14.15 -24.52 8.45
N SER A 423 -15.44 -24.77 8.68
CA SER A 423 -16.10 -26.00 8.21
C SER A 423 -16.54 -25.94 6.75
N SER A 424 -16.53 -24.75 6.15
CA SER A 424 -16.93 -24.52 4.76
C SER A 424 -15.78 -23.90 3.99
N ALA A 425 -15.69 -24.25 2.70
CA ALA A 425 -14.80 -23.57 1.77
C ALA A 425 -15.31 -22.14 1.52
N GLY A 426 -14.39 -21.21 1.29
CA GLY A 426 -14.70 -19.80 1.09
C GLY A 426 -13.52 -18.92 1.44
N THR A 427 -13.68 -17.62 1.17
CA THR A 427 -12.77 -16.58 1.64
C THR A 427 -13.45 -15.83 2.77
N TYR A 428 -12.77 -15.72 3.91
CA TYR A 428 -13.28 -15.07 5.11
C TYR A 428 -12.45 -13.83 5.41
N ASP A 429 -13.09 -12.67 5.51
CA ASP A 429 -12.41 -11.44 5.88
C ASP A 429 -11.99 -11.50 7.35
N VAL A 430 -10.75 -11.10 7.62
CA VAL A 430 -10.16 -11.09 8.96
C VAL A 430 -9.59 -9.70 9.23
N LYS A 431 -10.01 -9.09 10.34
CA LYS A 431 -9.49 -7.81 10.81
C LYS A 431 -8.86 -7.93 12.17
N ALA A 432 -7.56 -7.62 12.26
CA ALA A 432 -6.81 -7.61 13.50
C ALA A 432 -7.00 -6.28 14.23
N TYR A 433 -7.25 -6.37 15.53
CA TYR A 433 -7.33 -5.27 16.47
C TYR A 433 -6.22 -5.43 17.50
N SER A 434 -5.69 -4.32 17.99
CA SER A 434 -4.72 -4.27 19.07
C SER A 434 -5.14 -3.31 20.17
N GLU A 435 -4.63 -3.52 21.36
CA GLU A 435 -4.78 -2.60 22.49
C GLU A 435 -3.44 -1.94 22.83
N PHE A 436 -3.49 -0.65 23.14
CA PHE A 436 -2.33 0.14 23.56
C PHE A 436 -2.17 0.09 25.08
N GLU A 437 -0.92 0.03 25.56
CA GLU A 437 -0.63 0.00 27.00
C GLU A 437 -1.24 1.17 27.79
N ASN A 438 -1.34 2.35 27.17
CA ASN A 438 -1.79 3.58 27.82
C ASN A 438 -3.09 4.16 27.25
N GLN A 439 -3.78 3.43 26.38
CA GLN A 439 -5.05 3.84 25.79
C GLN A 439 -5.99 2.63 25.72
N PRO A 440 -6.92 2.46 26.68
CA PRO A 440 -7.81 1.31 26.70
C PRO A 440 -8.71 1.30 25.47
N GLY A 441 -8.97 0.12 24.92
CA GLY A 441 -9.81 -0.07 23.74
C GLY A 441 -9.16 -0.88 22.62
N TRP A 442 -9.99 -1.35 21.70
CA TRP A 442 -9.55 -2.11 20.52
C TRP A 442 -9.45 -1.17 19.32
N TYR A 443 -8.27 -1.12 18.72
CA TYR A 443 -7.95 -0.28 17.58
C TYR A 443 -7.44 -1.12 16.43
N SER A 444 -7.86 -0.79 15.23
CA SER A 444 -7.44 -1.46 13.99
C SER A 444 -7.11 -0.41 12.93
N CYS A 445 -6.56 -0.86 11.83
CA CYS A 445 -6.20 -0.08 10.65
C CYS A 445 -6.23 -0.99 9.42
N LYS A 446 -6.06 -0.40 8.25
CA LYS A 446 -6.02 -1.12 6.97
C LYS A 446 -4.98 -2.25 6.95
N ASP A 447 -3.80 -2.01 7.51
CA ASP A 447 -2.72 -3.02 7.52
C ASP A 447 -3.01 -4.19 8.48
N GLY A 448 -4.07 -4.09 9.29
CA GLY A 448 -4.62 -5.18 10.09
C GLY A 448 -5.65 -6.04 9.34
N GLU A 449 -5.97 -5.75 8.09
CA GLU A 449 -6.92 -6.53 7.28
C GLU A 449 -6.23 -7.59 6.44
N THR A 450 -6.83 -8.78 6.42
CA THR A 450 -6.39 -9.92 5.62
C THR A 450 -7.55 -10.86 5.36
N THR A 451 -7.32 -11.98 4.68
CA THR A 451 -8.35 -12.99 4.39
C THR A 451 -7.84 -14.38 4.70
N ALA A 452 -8.65 -15.19 5.36
CA ALA A 452 -8.44 -16.63 5.45
C ALA A 452 -9.09 -17.30 4.22
N TYR A 453 -8.29 -17.98 3.40
CA TYR A 453 -8.78 -18.72 2.24
C TYR A 453 -8.88 -20.21 2.55
N VAL A 454 -10.07 -20.78 2.35
CA VAL A 454 -10.37 -22.18 2.66
C VAL A 454 -10.89 -22.85 1.39
N THR A 455 -10.17 -23.87 0.91
CA THR A 455 -10.54 -24.65 -0.27
C THR A 455 -11.22 -25.97 0.10
N ASN A 456 -11.99 -26.52 -0.85
CA ASN A 456 -12.53 -27.87 -0.74
C ASN A 456 -11.44 -28.94 -0.80
N SER A 457 -10.32 -28.66 -1.47
CA SER A 457 -9.17 -29.56 -1.59
C SER A 457 -7.91 -28.76 -1.93
N ASN A 458 -6.89 -28.86 -1.09
CA ASN A 458 -5.52 -28.40 -1.37
C ASN A 458 -4.61 -29.56 -1.78
N ASN A 459 -5.19 -30.64 -2.31
CA ASN A 459 -4.45 -31.82 -2.73
C ASN A 459 -3.43 -31.48 -3.83
N MET A 460 -2.21 -31.99 -3.68
CA MET A 460 -1.09 -31.72 -4.58
C MET A 460 -1.17 -32.48 -5.90
N THR A 461 -1.92 -33.57 -6.00
CA THR A 461 -1.94 -34.44 -7.20
C THR A 461 -3.30 -34.56 -7.87
N THR A 462 -4.38 -34.29 -7.13
CA THR A 462 -5.74 -34.35 -7.69
C THR A 462 -6.13 -33.03 -8.35
N THR A 463 -6.40 -33.09 -9.65
CA THR A 463 -6.82 -31.96 -10.46
C THR A 463 -8.33 -31.75 -10.36
N VAL A 464 -8.73 -30.47 -10.26
CA VAL A 464 -10.12 -30.03 -10.29
C VAL A 464 -10.16 -28.62 -10.90
N ASN A 465 -11.22 -28.28 -11.63
CA ASN A 465 -11.45 -26.89 -12.04
C ASN A 465 -12.06 -26.11 -10.86
N ALA A 466 -11.19 -25.57 -10.00
CA ALA A 466 -11.61 -24.76 -8.86
C ALA A 466 -10.53 -23.74 -8.50
N ARG A 467 -10.96 -22.57 -8.01
CA ARG A 467 -10.05 -21.53 -7.54
C ARG A 467 -9.08 -22.08 -6.48
N ARG A 468 -7.85 -21.56 -6.52
CA ARG A 468 -6.80 -21.82 -5.53
C ARG A 468 -6.17 -20.51 -5.06
N ARG A 469 -5.39 -20.60 -3.98
CA ARG A 469 -4.48 -19.55 -3.51
C ARG A 469 -3.10 -20.15 -3.36
N ALA A 470 -2.06 -19.32 -3.50
CA ALA A 470 -0.69 -19.70 -3.20
C ALA A 470 -0.58 -20.45 -1.85
N SER A 471 0.13 -21.57 -1.82
CA SER A 471 0.45 -22.27 -0.57
C SER A 471 1.52 -21.52 0.25
N ASP A 472 1.68 -21.90 1.53
CA ASP A 472 2.80 -21.41 2.35
C ASP A 472 4.14 -21.87 1.77
N ASP A 473 4.22 -23.11 1.28
CA ASP A 473 5.43 -23.68 0.68
C ASP A 473 5.88 -22.87 -0.55
N LEU A 474 4.95 -22.43 -1.40
CA LEU A 474 5.25 -21.51 -2.49
C LEU A 474 5.79 -20.17 -1.99
N ILE A 475 5.15 -19.57 -0.98
CA ILE A 475 5.57 -18.26 -0.47
C ILE A 475 6.99 -18.37 0.13
N ASP A 476 7.30 -19.46 0.82
CA ASP A 476 8.62 -19.78 1.36
C ASP A 476 9.66 -19.95 0.24
N LEU A 477 9.30 -20.61 -0.86
CA LEU A 477 10.15 -20.76 -2.04
C LEU A 477 10.43 -19.41 -2.72
N ILE A 478 9.41 -18.57 -2.91
CA ILE A 478 9.61 -17.20 -3.46
C ILE A 478 10.52 -16.40 -2.51
N ALA A 479 10.31 -16.46 -1.20
CA ALA A 479 11.17 -15.79 -0.22
C ALA A 479 12.64 -16.26 -0.33
N THR A 480 12.86 -17.54 -0.66
CA THR A 480 14.19 -18.10 -0.89
C THR A 480 14.84 -17.53 -2.16
N PHE A 481 14.10 -17.46 -3.28
CA PHE A 481 14.61 -16.88 -4.53
C PHE A 481 14.92 -15.39 -4.41
N GLU A 482 14.05 -14.61 -3.77
CA GLU A 482 14.21 -13.15 -3.68
C GLU A 482 15.27 -12.74 -2.66
N GLY A 483 15.50 -13.57 -1.63
CA GLY A 483 16.41 -13.28 -0.53
C GLY A 483 15.88 -12.20 0.41
N PHE A 484 16.35 -12.21 1.66
CA PHE A 484 15.88 -11.28 2.69
C PHE A 484 16.77 -10.04 2.78
N SER A 485 16.20 -8.86 2.51
CA SER A 485 16.82 -7.58 2.86
C SER A 485 16.01 -6.83 3.93
N PRO A 486 16.54 -6.64 5.16
CA PRO A 486 15.82 -5.94 6.21
C PRO A 486 15.70 -4.43 5.94
N THR A 487 16.60 -3.86 5.15
CA THR A 487 16.64 -2.43 4.84
C THR A 487 16.52 -2.18 3.37
N VAL A 488 15.93 -1.03 3.01
CA VAL A 488 15.90 -0.63 1.60
C VAL A 488 17.31 -0.53 1.06
N TYR A 489 17.54 -1.12 -0.11
CA TYR A 489 18.81 -1.05 -0.83
C TYR A 489 18.54 -0.65 -2.28
N ILE A 490 19.53 -0.06 -2.92
CA ILE A 490 19.44 0.36 -4.32
C ILE A 490 20.50 -0.42 -5.08
N ASP A 491 20.07 -1.28 -6.00
CA ASP A 491 21.00 -2.06 -6.82
C ASP A 491 21.85 -1.13 -7.72
N PRO A 492 23.18 -1.26 -7.72
CA PRO A 492 24.06 -0.44 -8.55
C PRO A 492 24.04 -0.76 -10.06
N ILE A 493 23.47 -1.88 -10.48
CA ILE A 493 23.54 -2.43 -11.85
C ILE A 493 22.18 -2.33 -12.56
N THR A 494 21.07 -2.55 -11.85
CA THR A 494 19.72 -2.47 -12.42
C THR A 494 19.02 -1.20 -11.94
N HIS A 495 19.06 -0.15 -12.77
CA HIS A 495 18.14 1.00 -12.79
C HIS A 495 17.48 1.36 -11.44
N ASP A 496 18.16 2.09 -10.55
CA ASP A 496 17.62 2.99 -9.50
C ASP A 496 16.41 2.56 -8.64
N ASP A 497 15.95 1.31 -8.69
CA ASP A 497 14.71 0.81 -8.11
C ASP A 497 14.98 0.33 -6.67
N PRO A 498 14.57 1.10 -5.65
CA PRO A 498 14.84 0.75 -4.26
C PRO A 498 14.02 -0.47 -3.84
N THR A 499 14.67 -1.48 -3.28
CA THR A 499 14.06 -2.77 -2.96
C THR A 499 14.20 -3.10 -1.47
N LEU A 500 13.21 -3.81 -0.92
CA LEU A 500 13.08 -4.12 0.50
C LEU A 500 12.48 -5.52 0.71
N GLY A 501 12.81 -6.18 1.82
CA GLY A 501 12.21 -7.46 2.20
C GLY A 501 12.59 -8.57 1.22
N TYR A 502 11.59 -9.30 0.73
CA TYR A 502 11.71 -10.34 -0.29
C TYR A 502 11.31 -9.77 -1.67
N GLY A 503 12.08 -8.80 -2.17
CA GLY A 503 11.89 -8.25 -3.52
C GLY A 503 10.78 -7.19 -3.68
N VAL A 504 10.40 -6.49 -2.61
CA VAL A 504 9.37 -5.43 -2.69
C VAL A 504 9.98 -4.12 -3.15
N LEU A 505 9.48 -3.56 -4.25
CA LEU A 505 9.88 -2.22 -4.73
C LEU A 505 9.29 -1.12 -3.86
N VAL A 506 10.06 -0.06 -3.65
CA VAL A 506 9.69 1.12 -2.87
C VAL A 506 9.91 2.36 -3.72
N PHE A 507 8.90 3.22 -3.86
CA PHE A 507 8.94 4.40 -4.71
C PHE A 507 9.02 5.70 -3.92
N THR A 508 9.38 6.79 -4.59
CA THR A 508 9.48 8.12 -3.95
C THR A 508 8.10 8.54 -3.44
N GLY A 509 8.02 8.92 -2.17
CA GLY A 509 6.77 9.27 -1.49
C GLY A 509 6.11 8.11 -0.74
N ASP A 510 6.55 6.87 -0.98
CA ASP A 510 6.01 5.70 -0.27
C ASP A 510 6.36 5.75 1.22
N LYS A 511 5.38 5.31 2.03
CA LYS A 511 5.56 5.03 3.44
C LYS A 511 5.76 3.52 3.63
N PHE A 512 6.81 3.12 4.31
CA PHE A 512 7.13 1.71 4.54
C PHE A 512 7.83 1.51 5.88
N TYR A 513 7.77 0.30 6.41
CA TYR A 513 8.61 -0.08 7.55
C TYR A 513 10.02 -0.39 7.04
N ASN A 514 11.03 0.27 7.60
CA ASN A 514 12.44 0.01 7.27
C ASN A 514 13.12 -0.69 8.46
N ASN A 515 14.12 -1.53 8.22
CA ASN A 515 14.66 -2.49 9.21
C ASN A 515 13.62 -3.55 9.59
N LEU A 516 13.02 -4.18 8.57
CA LEU A 516 12.04 -5.24 8.71
C LEU A 516 12.60 -6.43 9.49
N THR A 517 11.75 -7.07 10.28
CA THR A 517 11.97 -8.45 10.68
C THR A 517 11.62 -9.41 9.54
N LYS A 518 12.04 -10.68 9.64
CA LYS A 518 11.66 -11.69 8.65
C LYS A 518 10.15 -11.88 8.57
N THR A 519 9.45 -11.83 9.71
CA THR A 519 7.97 -11.93 9.73
C THR A 519 7.30 -10.75 9.02
N GLN A 520 7.80 -9.52 9.19
CA GLN A 520 7.24 -8.37 8.47
C GLN A 520 7.49 -8.46 6.97
N ALA A 521 8.70 -8.84 6.55
CA ALA A 521 9.01 -9.05 5.14
C ALA A 521 8.18 -10.19 4.52
N TYR A 522 7.97 -11.27 5.28
CA TYR A 522 7.10 -12.37 4.87
C TYR A 522 5.64 -11.91 4.72
N ALA A 523 5.13 -11.11 5.66
CA ALA A 523 3.78 -10.58 5.57
C ALA A 523 3.58 -9.70 4.32
N TYR A 524 4.55 -8.85 3.97
CA TYR A 524 4.54 -8.12 2.69
C TYR A 524 4.49 -9.08 1.50
N LEU A 525 5.32 -10.12 1.49
CA LEU A 525 5.33 -11.10 0.41
C LEU A 525 3.99 -11.81 0.25
N VAL A 526 3.40 -12.29 1.35
CA VAL A 526 2.06 -12.90 1.37
C VAL A 526 1.02 -11.92 0.79
N GLN A 527 1.03 -10.67 1.22
CA GLN A 527 0.10 -9.65 0.72
C GLN A 527 0.29 -9.39 -0.78
N ASN A 528 1.54 -9.32 -1.27
CA ASN A 528 1.82 -9.10 -2.68
C ASN A 528 1.39 -10.30 -3.54
N VAL A 529 1.76 -11.52 -3.17
CA VAL A 529 1.37 -12.75 -3.89
C VAL A 529 -0.16 -12.89 -3.96
N ASN A 530 -0.86 -12.48 -2.90
CA ASN A 530 -2.32 -12.56 -2.82
C ASN A 530 -3.05 -11.42 -3.53
N ASN A 531 -2.51 -10.19 -3.52
CA ASN A 531 -3.24 -8.98 -3.94
C ASN A 531 -2.76 -8.37 -5.26
N ALA A 532 -1.56 -8.70 -5.76
CA ALA A 532 -0.93 -8.04 -6.90
C ALA A 532 -1.25 -8.71 -8.26
N GLY A 533 -2.43 -9.33 -8.39
CA GLY A 533 -2.87 -9.94 -9.66
C GLY A 533 -2.36 -11.37 -9.88
N TYR A 534 -1.23 -11.79 -9.31
CA TYR A 534 -0.62 -13.10 -9.59
C TYR A 534 -1.57 -14.29 -9.35
N THR A 535 -2.09 -14.43 -8.13
CA THR A 535 -3.03 -15.50 -7.79
C THR A 535 -4.32 -15.41 -8.61
N SER A 536 -4.85 -14.20 -8.82
CA SER A 536 -6.10 -14.02 -9.55
C SER A 536 -5.96 -14.36 -11.03
N ASP A 537 -4.88 -13.92 -11.66
CA ASP A 537 -4.62 -14.05 -13.10
C ASP A 537 -4.33 -15.49 -13.49
N VAL A 538 -3.57 -16.22 -12.67
CA VAL A 538 -3.38 -17.67 -12.86
C VAL A 538 -4.73 -18.40 -12.76
N ASN A 539 -5.55 -18.09 -11.74
CA ASN A 539 -6.90 -18.66 -11.66
C ASN A 539 -7.74 -18.29 -12.88
N TYR A 540 -7.63 -17.07 -13.41
CA TYR A 540 -8.38 -16.65 -14.60
C TYR A 540 -7.98 -17.44 -15.83
N PHE A 541 -6.68 -17.53 -16.13
CA PHE A 541 -6.19 -18.31 -17.25
C PHE A 541 -6.69 -19.75 -17.19
N LEU A 542 -6.57 -20.41 -16.04
CA LEU A 542 -6.92 -21.81 -15.89
C LEU A 542 -8.44 -22.04 -15.98
N MET A 543 -9.23 -21.22 -15.29
CA MET A 543 -10.67 -21.42 -15.22
C MET A 543 -11.39 -21.02 -16.51
N ASP A 544 -10.94 -19.97 -17.21
CA ASP A 544 -11.56 -19.52 -18.47
C ASP A 544 -11.31 -20.52 -19.62
N ASN A 545 -10.18 -21.24 -19.54
CA ASN A 545 -9.85 -22.33 -20.46
C ASN A 545 -10.37 -23.70 -19.99
N ASP A 546 -11.20 -23.75 -18.94
CA ASP A 546 -11.77 -24.97 -18.36
C ASP A 546 -10.72 -26.06 -18.03
N VAL A 547 -9.56 -25.62 -17.54
CA VAL A 547 -8.45 -26.49 -17.16
C VAL A 547 -8.68 -27.01 -15.74
N GLU A 548 -8.56 -28.32 -15.55
CA GLU A 548 -8.44 -28.95 -14.23
C GLU A 548 -6.97 -28.94 -13.78
N PHE A 549 -6.73 -28.51 -12.53
CA PHE A 549 -5.37 -28.36 -11.99
C PHE A 549 -5.31 -28.64 -10.48
N ASN A 550 -4.14 -29.02 -10.00
CA ASN A 550 -3.86 -29.32 -8.60
C ASN A 550 -3.10 -28.16 -7.92
N GLN A 551 -2.79 -28.28 -6.62
CA GLN A 551 -2.15 -27.20 -5.88
C GLN A 551 -0.72 -26.89 -6.38
N GLN A 552 0.10 -27.90 -6.67
CA GLN A 552 1.49 -27.68 -7.09
C GLN A 552 1.61 -27.07 -8.49
N GLN A 553 0.71 -27.44 -9.40
CA GLN A 553 0.64 -26.84 -10.74
C GLN A 553 0.23 -25.38 -10.68
N PHE A 554 -0.76 -25.07 -9.83
CA PHE A 554 -1.16 -23.68 -9.57
C PHE A 554 -0.02 -22.87 -8.98
N ASP A 555 0.64 -23.41 -7.97
CA ASP A 555 1.73 -22.73 -7.28
C ASP A 555 2.92 -22.46 -8.22
N ALA A 556 3.24 -23.40 -9.11
CA ALA A 556 4.27 -23.22 -10.13
C ALA A 556 3.98 -22.06 -11.09
N LEU A 557 2.74 -21.92 -11.56
CA LEU A 557 2.36 -20.80 -12.41
C LEU A 557 2.33 -19.46 -11.64
N VAL A 558 1.95 -19.46 -10.36
CA VAL A 558 2.04 -18.25 -9.52
C VAL A 558 3.51 -17.85 -9.29
N CYS A 559 4.40 -18.80 -9.05
CA CYS A 559 5.84 -18.53 -8.93
C CYS A 559 6.40 -17.92 -10.22
N PHE A 560 6.04 -18.50 -11.37
CA PHE A 560 6.43 -18.02 -12.69
C PHE A 560 5.98 -16.58 -12.93
N THR A 561 4.71 -16.30 -12.65
CA THR A 561 4.12 -14.98 -12.90
C THR A 561 4.58 -13.94 -11.89
N TYR A 562 4.95 -14.33 -10.67
CA TYR A 562 5.61 -13.42 -9.72
C TYR A 562 6.95 -12.92 -10.29
N ASN A 563 7.71 -13.79 -10.97
CA ASN A 563 9.00 -13.44 -11.54
C ASN A 563 8.90 -12.69 -12.89
N ASN A 564 7.97 -13.10 -13.76
CA ASN A 564 7.90 -12.63 -15.15
C ASN A 564 6.72 -11.67 -15.43
N GLY A 565 5.89 -11.41 -14.43
CA GLY A 565 4.56 -10.81 -14.63
C GLY A 565 3.56 -11.82 -15.19
N THR A 566 2.28 -11.41 -15.27
CA THR A 566 1.18 -12.29 -15.70
C THR A 566 0.96 -12.28 -17.21
N GLY A 567 1.55 -11.32 -17.94
CA GLY A 567 1.41 -11.16 -19.38
C GLY A 567 1.64 -12.42 -20.23
N PRO A 568 2.68 -13.25 -19.97
CA PRO A 568 2.90 -14.49 -20.72
C PRO A 568 1.70 -15.43 -20.78
N LEU A 569 0.84 -15.45 -19.75
CA LEU A 569 -0.35 -16.32 -19.74
C LEU A 569 -1.46 -15.83 -20.69
N PHE A 570 -1.35 -14.62 -21.24
CA PHE A 570 -2.41 -14.00 -22.06
C PHE A 570 -1.93 -13.53 -23.43
N TYR A 571 -0.63 -13.41 -23.65
CA TYR A 571 -0.08 -12.81 -24.87
C TYR A 571 1.04 -13.63 -25.54
N ASP A 572 1.51 -14.72 -24.93
CA ASP A 572 2.48 -15.63 -25.55
C ASP A 572 1.74 -16.86 -26.07
N ASP A 573 1.39 -16.83 -27.36
CA ASP A 573 0.67 -17.92 -28.03
C ASP A 573 1.38 -19.26 -27.89
N GLU A 574 2.72 -19.30 -27.90
CA GLU A 574 3.47 -20.56 -27.80
C GLU A 574 3.41 -21.15 -26.39
N LEU A 575 3.53 -20.30 -25.36
CA LEU A 575 3.38 -20.73 -23.97
C LEU A 575 1.93 -21.13 -23.68
N ILE A 576 0.95 -20.38 -24.18
CA ILE A 576 -0.48 -20.68 -24.04
C ILE A 576 -0.79 -22.02 -24.70
N ASP A 577 -0.32 -22.25 -25.93
CA ASP A 577 -0.49 -23.54 -26.62
C ASP A 577 0.16 -24.69 -25.84
N ALA A 578 1.33 -24.46 -25.24
CA ALA A 578 1.99 -25.46 -24.41
C ALA A 578 1.20 -25.78 -23.14
N LEU A 579 0.65 -24.77 -22.47
CA LEU A 579 -0.23 -24.93 -21.31
C LEU A 579 -1.52 -25.66 -21.68
N LEU A 580 -2.11 -25.34 -22.83
CA LEU A 580 -3.36 -25.95 -23.32
C LEU A 580 -3.15 -27.29 -24.04
N SER A 581 -1.93 -27.80 -24.11
CA SER A 581 -1.60 -29.12 -24.67
C SER A 581 -2.07 -30.30 -23.80
N CYS A 582 -2.99 -30.04 -22.86
CA CYS A 582 -3.46 -30.95 -21.82
C CYS A 582 -4.88 -31.50 -22.07
N SER A 583 -5.38 -31.38 -23.30
CA SER A 583 -6.69 -31.94 -23.66
C SER A 583 -6.64 -33.47 -23.70
N HIS A 584 -7.43 -34.12 -22.87
CA HIS A 584 -7.58 -35.56 -22.80
C HIS A 584 -9.06 -35.94 -22.65
N ASN A 585 -9.59 -36.74 -23.59
CA ASN A 585 -11.00 -37.17 -23.60
C ASN A 585 -12.03 -36.01 -23.54
N GLY A 586 -11.69 -34.84 -24.09
CA GLY A 586 -12.58 -33.67 -24.12
C GLY A 586 -12.58 -32.83 -22.84
N VAL A 587 -11.69 -33.12 -21.90
CA VAL A 587 -11.41 -32.31 -20.70
C VAL A 587 -9.98 -31.80 -20.79
N TYR A 588 -9.74 -30.55 -20.43
CA TYR A 588 -8.39 -30.04 -20.26
C TYR A 588 -7.94 -30.33 -18.83
N ASP A 589 -6.95 -31.19 -18.65
CA ASP A 589 -6.45 -31.57 -17.33
C ASP A 589 -4.92 -31.60 -17.37
N PHE A 590 -4.29 -30.76 -16.56
CA PHE A 590 -2.84 -30.61 -16.52
C PHE A 590 -2.06 -31.89 -16.20
N ASN A 591 -2.70 -32.93 -15.65
CA ASN A 591 -2.08 -34.24 -15.54
C ASN A 591 -1.74 -34.88 -16.91
N TYR A 592 -2.36 -34.41 -18.00
CA TYR A 592 -2.14 -34.88 -19.37
C TYR A 592 -1.43 -33.86 -20.26
N ILE A 593 -0.87 -32.79 -19.69
CA ILE A 593 -0.10 -31.80 -20.46
C ILE A 593 1.07 -32.45 -21.22
N ASN A 594 1.36 -31.97 -22.43
CA ASN A 594 2.57 -32.39 -23.13
C ASN A 594 3.81 -31.86 -22.41
N LYS A 595 4.38 -32.71 -21.54
CA LYS A 595 5.49 -32.34 -20.66
C LYS A 595 6.68 -31.72 -21.38
N GLN A 596 7.16 -32.30 -22.48
CA GLN A 596 8.33 -31.75 -23.17
C GLN A 596 8.02 -30.41 -23.82
N TYR A 597 6.83 -30.28 -24.43
CA TYR A 597 6.43 -29.01 -25.05
C TYR A 597 6.27 -27.90 -24.01
N PHE A 598 5.69 -28.21 -22.84
CA PHE A 598 5.66 -27.31 -21.70
C PHE A 598 7.08 -26.88 -21.28
N ILE A 599 8.00 -27.83 -21.06
CA ILE A 599 9.39 -27.53 -20.69
C ILE A 599 10.05 -26.62 -21.73
N ASP A 600 9.91 -26.95 -23.02
CA ASP A 600 10.54 -26.26 -24.13
C ASP A 600 10.08 -24.80 -24.28
N LYS A 601 8.86 -24.46 -23.83
CA LYS A 601 8.31 -23.10 -23.88
C LYS A 601 8.47 -22.37 -22.55
N PHE A 602 8.17 -23.03 -21.43
CA PHE A 602 8.26 -22.46 -20.09
C PHE A 602 9.69 -22.10 -19.70
N CYS A 603 10.67 -22.96 -20.03
CA CYS A 603 12.07 -22.69 -19.70
C CYS A 603 12.71 -21.59 -20.54
N GLN A 604 12.12 -21.16 -21.68
CA GLN A 604 12.64 -20.06 -22.50
C GLN A 604 12.63 -18.70 -21.77
N TYR A 605 11.87 -18.60 -20.69
CA TYR A 605 11.82 -17.44 -19.79
C TYR A 605 13.07 -17.35 -18.89
N HIS A 606 14.25 -17.56 -19.49
CA HIS A 606 15.55 -17.43 -18.87
C HIS A 606 16.34 -16.21 -19.40
N HIS A 607 15.71 -15.35 -20.19
CA HIS A 607 16.35 -14.22 -20.84
C HIS A 607 16.05 -12.91 -20.09
N ALA A 608 17.07 -12.08 -19.87
CA ALA A 608 16.88 -10.69 -19.47
C ALA A 608 17.92 -9.78 -20.11
N GLY A 609 17.52 -8.56 -20.50
CA GLY A 609 18.42 -7.61 -21.18
C GLY A 609 19.00 -8.13 -22.50
N GLY A 610 18.30 -9.05 -23.19
CA GLY A 610 18.75 -9.69 -24.42
C GLY A 610 19.79 -10.80 -24.24
N SER A 611 20.04 -11.27 -23.01
CA SER A 611 21.02 -12.33 -22.71
C SER A 611 20.39 -13.52 -21.97
N CYS A 612 20.93 -14.72 -22.19
CA CYS A 612 20.58 -15.93 -21.43
C CYS A 612 21.18 -15.89 -20.01
N ILE A 613 20.38 -16.17 -18.98
CA ILE A 613 20.80 -16.08 -17.57
C ILE A 613 20.56 -17.42 -16.86
N TYR A 614 21.63 -18.12 -16.46
CA TYR A 614 21.53 -19.43 -15.81
C TYR A 614 20.70 -19.40 -14.53
N GLY A 615 20.79 -18.33 -13.73
CA GLY A 615 19.96 -18.19 -12.52
C GLY A 615 18.45 -18.17 -12.83
N LEU A 616 18.03 -17.57 -13.95
CA LEU A 616 16.63 -17.59 -14.37
C LEU A 616 16.23 -18.97 -14.91
N LEU A 617 17.11 -19.63 -15.67
CA LEU A 617 16.89 -20.99 -16.15
C LEU A 617 16.71 -21.96 -14.98
N TYR A 618 17.60 -21.92 -13.98
CA TYR A 618 17.49 -22.78 -12.79
C TYR A 618 16.16 -22.54 -12.07
N ARG A 619 15.73 -21.27 -11.91
CA ARG A 619 14.41 -20.96 -11.36
C ARG A 619 13.26 -21.53 -12.23
N ARG A 620 13.35 -21.50 -13.57
CA ARG A 620 12.35 -22.14 -14.44
C ARG A 620 12.32 -23.66 -14.27
N VAL A 621 13.48 -24.27 -14.03
CA VAL A 621 13.58 -25.71 -13.74
C VAL A 621 12.94 -26.03 -12.40
N ASP A 622 13.29 -25.31 -11.34
CA ASP A 622 12.70 -25.52 -9.99
C ASP A 622 11.15 -25.38 -10.05
N GLU A 623 10.64 -24.39 -10.80
CA GLU A 623 9.19 -24.24 -11.01
C GLU A 623 8.58 -25.38 -11.84
N THR A 624 9.31 -25.92 -12.81
CA THR A 624 8.91 -27.11 -13.58
C THR A 624 8.88 -28.34 -12.67
N GLU A 625 9.84 -28.46 -11.76
CA GLU A 625 9.90 -29.54 -10.79
C GLU A 625 8.74 -29.44 -9.79
N MET A 626 8.40 -28.25 -9.32
CA MET A 626 7.19 -27.98 -8.56
C MET A 626 5.94 -28.42 -9.35
N PHE A 627 5.82 -28.01 -10.62
CA PHE A 627 4.66 -28.32 -11.45
C PHE A 627 4.42 -29.84 -11.58
N PHE A 628 5.47 -30.62 -11.88
CA PHE A 628 5.34 -32.05 -12.16
C PHE A 628 5.51 -32.96 -10.95
N TYR A 629 6.29 -32.54 -9.95
CA TYR A 629 6.73 -33.40 -8.84
C TYR A 629 6.39 -32.85 -7.46
N GLY A 630 5.90 -31.61 -7.37
CA GLY A 630 5.62 -30.99 -6.08
C GLY A 630 6.87 -30.74 -5.25
N ASP A 631 8.01 -30.52 -5.92
CA ASP A 631 9.26 -30.11 -5.26
C ASP A 631 9.25 -28.59 -5.05
N TYR A 632 9.33 -28.16 -3.80
CA TYR A 632 9.33 -26.74 -3.40
C TYR A 632 10.70 -26.27 -2.93
N GLU A 633 11.76 -26.97 -3.34
CA GLU A 633 13.15 -26.61 -3.03
C GLU A 633 13.77 -25.78 -4.17
N ALA A 634 14.69 -24.88 -3.81
CA ALA A 634 15.50 -24.12 -4.76
C ALA A 634 16.84 -24.83 -4.95
N ASP A 635 17.06 -25.46 -6.10
CA ASP A 635 18.18 -26.39 -6.29
C ASP A 635 19.40 -25.75 -6.97
N TYR A 636 19.27 -24.52 -7.50
CA TYR A 636 20.36 -23.71 -8.06
C TYR A 636 21.25 -24.46 -9.09
N GLY A 637 20.67 -25.40 -9.84
CA GLY A 637 21.35 -26.18 -10.86
C GLY A 637 21.73 -27.62 -10.46
N ASP A 638 21.38 -28.08 -9.25
CA ASP A 638 21.48 -29.49 -8.82
C ASP A 638 20.18 -30.25 -9.07
N TYR A 639 19.88 -30.52 -10.36
CA TYR A 639 18.58 -31.02 -10.79
C TYR A 639 18.23 -32.39 -10.18
N LYS A 640 17.17 -32.45 -9.38
CA LYS A 640 16.69 -33.71 -8.80
C LYS A 640 15.93 -34.57 -9.80
N TYR A 641 15.31 -33.95 -10.81
CA TYR A 641 14.47 -34.62 -11.79
C TYR A 641 14.98 -34.46 -13.22
N PRO A 642 14.65 -35.39 -14.13
CA PRO A 642 15.10 -35.30 -15.52
C PRO A 642 14.30 -34.22 -16.28
N ILE A 643 14.75 -32.97 -16.17
CA ILE A 643 14.27 -31.82 -16.94
C ILE A 643 15.33 -31.51 -18.00
N SER A 644 15.04 -31.83 -19.26
CA SER A 644 15.94 -31.53 -20.37
C SER A 644 15.37 -30.37 -21.19
N PHE A 645 16.10 -29.27 -21.20
CA PHE A 645 15.80 -28.08 -21.98
C PHE A 645 17.02 -27.67 -22.79
N LYS A 646 16.79 -27.13 -23.98
CA LYS A 646 17.83 -26.55 -24.82
C LYS A 646 17.34 -25.25 -25.44
N CYS A 647 18.05 -24.15 -25.17
CA CYS A 647 17.69 -22.85 -25.72
C CYS A 647 17.78 -22.85 -27.24
N ALA A 648 16.75 -22.28 -27.88
CA ALA A 648 16.67 -22.19 -29.34
C ALA A 648 17.66 -21.16 -29.91
N TYR A 649 17.94 -20.10 -29.17
CA TYR A 649 18.83 -19.00 -29.57
C TYR A 649 20.30 -19.28 -29.25
N ASP A 650 20.56 -20.00 -28.16
CA ASP A 650 21.89 -20.44 -27.76
C ASP A 650 21.87 -21.93 -27.37
N PRO A 651 22.14 -22.84 -28.32
CA PRO A 651 22.18 -24.28 -28.08
C PRO A 651 23.17 -24.74 -26.99
N SER A 652 24.14 -23.90 -26.59
CA SER A 652 25.07 -24.20 -25.49
C SER A 652 24.43 -23.98 -24.12
N PHE A 653 23.32 -23.24 -24.06
CA PHE A 653 22.54 -22.96 -22.88
C PHE A 653 21.43 -24.01 -22.73
N HIS A 654 21.64 -24.98 -21.82
CA HIS A 654 20.81 -26.18 -21.68
C HIS A 654 20.85 -26.72 -20.24
N THR A 655 19.97 -27.68 -19.95
CA THR A 655 19.91 -28.45 -18.70
C THR A 655 20.13 -29.93 -18.92
#